data_AF-A0AAW2VS81-F1
#
_entry.id   AF-A0AAW2VS81-F1
#
_cell.length_a   1.000
_cell.length_b   1.000
_cell.length_c   1.000
_cell.angle_alpha   90.00
_cell.angle_beta   90.00
_cell.angle_gamma   90.00
#
_symmetry.space_group_name_H-M   'P 1'
#
loop_
_entity.id
_entity.type
_entity.pdbx_description
1 polymer ?
#
loop_
_entity_poly.entity_id
_entity_poly.type
_entity_poly.pdbx_seq_one_letter_code
_entity_poly.pdbx_strand_id
1 'polypeptide(L)'
;MVEEKADDMLFEAQVSDVAFLVVGDPFGATTHSDLVVRAKKLGVDVKVVHNASVMNAIGVCGLQLYRYGETVSIPFFTDTWRPDSFYEKIRRNRTLGLHTLCLLDIRVKEPSLESLCRGKKVYEPPKFMTINTAVEQLLEVEQNHKESVYSEDTTCVGLARVGCEDQVIIAGSMKQLLTLDFGPPLHCLVIVGDTHPLEEEIISFFYYLKHFGLLDSGYGFLLPAVQRKQHKSEPGAAPVPGPPGAVTKKYADALKIAMQFLDIQKYDAGDHMKFGFPMAFTATVLSWTILEYGDQMKVGESIGTCSRLASRITYLNAHPTDNVLYIQVGSPKVDHGCWERPEDMTEDRPLTQVNASAPGTDVAAETAAALASASLVFRSTDSAYSTLLLKHAKQLFSFADKYRGSYSVSIPEVATFYNSTGFGDELLWAASWLYHATGDRSYFQYVTGKNGEDFANWGSPTWFSWDNKLAGAQVLLSRVSFFGPKDVSNSDVLQKYRDSAEAVMCGLLPKSPTATSSRTDSGLVWVSQWNALQHPVASALLAVIYSDYMLTSRTAKISCDGHYFRPSDLRKFAMSQADYVLGDNPMKMSYLVGYGDKYPQYVHHRGASIPADATTGCKDGFQWLKSDKPNPNIAMGALVGGPFLNESFVDSRNNLMQTEPSTYNSAVIVGLLSSLVTTSSVVQSFT
;
A
#
# COMPACT_ATOMS: atom_id res chain seq x y z
N MET A 1 -9.38 -32.08 -5.67
CA MET A 1 -10.39 -31.00 -5.72
C MET A 1 -10.98 -30.79 -4.32
N VAL A 2 -11.86 -29.81 -4.10
CA VAL A 2 -12.49 -29.56 -2.78
C VAL A 2 -13.19 -30.83 -2.26
N GLU A 3 -13.76 -31.61 -3.19
CA GLU A 3 -14.47 -32.86 -2.96
C GLU A 3 -13.60 -33.98 -2.38
N GLU A 4 -12.26 -33.94 -2.56
CA GLU A 4 -11.38 -35.03 -2.14
C GLU A 4 -10.89 -34.91 -0.68
N LYS A 5 -10.99 -33.72 -0.06
CA LYS A 5 -10.47 -33.45 1.31
C LYS A 5 -11.43 -32.67 2.20
N ALA A 6 -12.69 -32.58 1.79
CA ALA A 6 -13.71 -31.85 2.53
C ALA A 6 -13.89 -32.38 3.97
N ASP A 7 -13.86 -33.70 4.16
CA ASP A 7 -14.12 -34.30 5.47
C ASP A 7 -12.97 -34.05 6.45
N ASP A 8 -11.71 -34.16 6.01
CA ASP A 8 -10.52 -33.86 6.85
C ASP A 8 -10.58 -32.42 7.39
N MET A 9 -10.90 -31.46 6.51
CA MET A 9 -11.06 -30.06 6.85
C MET A 9 -12.19 -29.82 7.86
N LEU A 10 -13.32 -30.52 7.70
CA LEU A 10 -14.46 -30.41 8.59
C LEU A 10 -14.18 -31.02 9.98
N PHE A 11 -13.43 -32.11 10.05
CA PHE A 11 -13.01 -32.69 11.33
C PHE A 11 -12.01 -31.79 12.06
N GLU A 12 -11.05 -31.22 11.35
CA GLU A 12 -10.08 -30.26 11.92
C GLU A 12 -10.79 -28.99 12.46
N ALA A 13 -11.84 -28.54 11.78
CA ALA A 13 -12.65 -27.40 12.19
C ALA A 13 -13.47 -27.62 13.48
N GLN A 14 -13.57 -28.86 14.00
CA GLN A 14 -14.20 -29.13 15.29
C GLN A 14 -13.30 -28.77 16.49
N VAL A 15 -11.99 -28.68 16.28
CA VAL A 15 -11.00 -28.48 17.35
C VAL A 15 -10.08 -27.28 17.14
N SER A 16 -10.15 -26.63 15.98
CA SER A 16 -9.30 -25.49 15.61
C SER A 16 -9.99 -24.56 14.62
N ASP A 17 -9.48 -23.33 14.49
CA ASP A 17 -9.97 -22.37 13.50
C ASP A 17 -9.43 -22.71 12.11
N VAL A 18 -10.33 -23.02 11.17
CA VAL A 18 -9.99 -23.39 9.79
C VAL A 18 -10.51 -22.36 8.80
N ALA A 19 -9.63 -21.85 7.93
CA ALA A 19 -9.99 -20.93 6.86
C ALA A 19 -10.03 -21.65 5.49
N PHE A 20 -11.19 -21.62 4.83
CA PHE A 20 -11.37 -22.15 3.48
C PHE A 20 -11.41 -21.02 2.45
N LEU A 21 -10.35 -20.91 1.65
CA LEU A 21 -10.19 -19.87 0.62
C LEU A 21 -10.75 -20.34 -0.72
N VAL A 22 -11.61 -19.52 -1.33
CA VAL A 22 -12.27 -19.83 -2.60
C VAL A 22 -12.03 -18.72 -3.63
N VAL A 23 -11.97 -19.12 -4.90
CA VAL A 23 -11.97 -18.19 -6.03
C VAL A 23 -13.43 -17.85 -6.34
N GLY A 24 -13.80 -16.57 -6.24
CA GLY A 24 -15.20 -16.14 -6.35
C GLY A 24 -15.92 -16.05 -5.00
N ASP A 25 -17.22 -15.75 -5.04
CA ASP A 25 -18.05 -15.73 -3.84
C ASP A 25 -18.27 -17.16 -3.29
N PRO A 26 -18.16 -17.39 -1.97
CA PRO A 26 -18.34 -18.71 -1.37
C PRO A 26 -19.64 -19.41 -1.75
N PHE A 27 -20.73 -18.67 -1.96
CA PHE A 27 -22.03 -19.27 -2.30
C PHE A 27 -22.33 -19.30 -3.81
N GLY A 28 -21.33 -18.98 -4.65
CA GLY A 28 -21.43 -19.17 -6.10
C GLY A 28 -21.41 -20.64 -6.55
N ALA A 29 -20.90 -21.56 -5.72
CA ALA A 29 -20.82 -22.98 -6.03
C ALA A 29 -21.58 -23.84 -5.01
N THR A 30 -22.36 -24.81 -5.50
CA THR A 30 -23.15 -25.71 -4.65
C THR A 30 -22.29 -26.58 -3.73
N THR A 31 -21.08 -26.95 -4.16
CA THR A 31 -20.12 -27.72 -3.34
C THR A 31 -19.76 -26.99 -2.04
N HIS A 32 -19.66 -25.65 -2.09
CA HIS A 32 -19.37 -24.85 -0.90
C HIS A 32 -20.59 -24.71 0.01
N SER A 33 -21.80 -24.60 -0.56
CA SER A 33 -23.04 -24.63 0.22
C SER A 33 -23.19 -25.95 0.99
N ASP A 34 -22.84 -27.09 0.37
CA ASP A 34 -22.80 -28.38 1.05
C ASP A 34 -21.79 -28.42 2.21
N LEU A 35 -20.59 -27.85 2.03
CA LEU A 35 -19.61 -27.72 3.11
C LEU A 35 -20.16 -26.97 4.32
N VAL A 36 -20.84 -25.83 4.10
CA VAL A 36 -21.47 -25.07 5.19
C VAL A 36 -22.56 -25.88 5.88
N VAL A 37 -23.37 -26.63 5.13
CA VAL A 37 -24.41 -27.51 5.71
C VAL A 37 -23.78 -28.60 6.57
N ARG A 38 -22.72 -29.26 6.09
CA ARG A 38 -22.01 -30.30 6.85
C ARG A 38 -21.32 -29.75 8.10
N ALA A 39 -20.63 -28.62 8.00
CA ALA A 39 -20.02 -27.93 9.14
C ALA A 39 -21.05 -27.62 10.23
N LYS A 40 -22.21 -27.05 9.85
CA LYS A 40 -23.29 -26.76 10.79
C LYS A 40 -23.88 -28.02 11.43
N LYS A 41 -24.03 -29.11 10.67
CA LYS A 41 -24.47 -30.42 11.21
C LYS A 41 -23.48 -31.01 12.22
N LEU A 42 -22.20 -30.69 12.08
CA LEU A 42 -21.13 -31.10 13.00
C LEU A 42 -20.95 -30.14 14.19
N GLY A 43 -21.78 -29.10 14.31
CA GLY A 43 -21.71 -28.11 15.39
C GLY A 43 -20.59 -27.09 15.25
N VAL A 44 -19.97 -26.98 14.08
CA VAL A 44 -18.92 -26.00 13.78
C VAL A 44 -19.53 -24.63 13.49
N ASP A 45 -19.03 -23.57 14.13
CA ASP A 45 -19.41 -22.20 13.80
C ASP A 45 -18.79 -21.79 12.46
N VAL A 46 -19.60 -21.26 11.55
CA VAL A 46 -19.16 -20.91 10.19
C VAL A 46 -19.39 -19.43 9.95
N LYS A 47 -18.29 -18.70 9.75
CA LYS A 47 -18.30 -17.30 9.30
C LYS A 47 -17.98 -17.22 7.83
N VAL A 48 -18.79 -16.49 7.07
CA VAL A 48 -18.61 -16.31 5.62
C VAL A 48 -18.17 -14.89 5.34
N VAL A 49 -17.06 -14.77 4.60
CA VAL A 49 -16.58 -13.49 4.04
C VAL A 49 -16.85 -13.53 2.55
N HIS A 50 -17.72 -12.63 2.08
CA HIS A 50 -18.05 -12.52 0.65
C HIS A 50 -16.85 -12.01 -0.16
N ASN A 51 -16.78 -12.42 -1.42
CA ASN A 51 -15.69 -12.06 -2.33
C ASN A 51 -16.24 -11.59 -3.69
N ALA A 52 -15.40 -10.94 -4.50
CA ALA A 52 -15.74 -10.58 -5.86
C ALA A 52 -16.07 -11.85 -6.68
N SER A 53 -17.09 -11.79 -7.53
CA SER A 53 -17.56 -12.94 -8.31
C SER A 53 -18.02 -12.49 -9.68
N VAL A 54 -17.85 -13.33 -10.71
CA VAL A 54 -18.41 -13.04 -12.03
C VAL A 54 -19.91 -12.77 -11.98
N MET A 55 -20.63 -13.36 -11.01
CA MET A 55 -22.07 -13.14 -10.79
C MET A 55 -22.43 -11.67 -10.56
N ASN A 56 -21.55 -10.87 -9.93
CA ASN A 56 -21.76 -9.44 -9.76
C ASN A 56 -20.98 -8.61 -10.79
N ALA A 57 -19.78 -9.04 -11.16
CA ALA A 57 -18.91 -8.30 -12.06
C ALA A 57 -19.44 -8.26 -13.50
N ILE A 58 -20.31 -9.21 -13.89
CA ILE A 58 -20.88 -9.28 -15.24
C ILE A 58 -21.63 -8.00 -15.65
N GLY A 59 -22.09 -7.20 -14.69
CA GLY A 59 -22.72 -5.89 -14.97
C GLY A 59 -21.83 -4.93 -15.77
N VAL A 60 -20.51 -5.18 -15.84
CA VAL A 60 -19.56 -4.43 -16.67
C VAL A 60 -19.92 -4.42 -18.16
N CYS A 61 -20.66 -5.42 -18.66
CA CYS A 61 -21.13 -5.43 -20.05
C CYS A 61 -22.32 -4.49 -20.31
N GLY A 62 -22.80 -3.78 -19.30
CA GLY A 62 -23.93 -2.84 -19.41
C GLY A 62 -25.30 -3.44 -19.22
N LEU A 63 -25.40 -4.78 -19.13
CA LEU A 63 -26.63 -5.48 -18.82
C LEU A 63 -26.94 -5.40 -17.33
N GLN A 64 -28.20 -5.12 -17.01
CA GLN A 64 -28.70 -4.93 -15.66
C GLN A 64 -28.70 -6.25 -14.90
N LEU A 65 -28.02 -6.30 -13.75
CA LEU A 65 -27.86 -7.52 -12.95
C LEU A 65 -29.20 -8.17 -12.53
N TYR A 66 -30.24 -7.37 -12.29
CA TYR A 66 -31.57 -7.86 -11.92
C TYR A 66 -32.39 -8.41 -13.10
N ARG A 67 -31.87 -8.34 -14.33
CA ARG A 67 -32.47 -8.90 -15.55
C ARG A 67 -31.80 -10.20 -16.02
N TYR A 68 -30.93 -10.78 -15.20
CA TYR A 68 -30.39 -12.11 -15.44
C TYR A 68 -31.32 -13.19 -14.89
N GLY A 69 -31.55 -14.22 -15.71
CA GLY A 69 -32.29 -15.42 -15.33
C GLY A 69 -31.40 -16.46 -14.65
N GLU A 70 -31.80 -17.73 -14.71
CA GLU A 70 -31.00 -18.81 -14.14
C GLU A 70 -29.65 -18.91 -14.87
N THR A 71 -28.55 -18.75 -14.13
CA THR A 71 -27.19 -18.93 -14.66
C THR A 71 -26.95 -20.40 -15.01
N VAL A 72 -26.28 -20.64 -16.12
CA VAL A 72 -26.00 -21.99 -16.63
C VAL A 72 -24.50 -22.26 -16.67
N SER A 73 -24.11 -23.54 -16.63
CA SER A 73 -22.74 -23.98 -16.85
C SER A 73 -22.67 -24.77 -18.15
N ILE A 74 -21.69 -24.46 -18.99
CA ILE A 74 -21.46 -25.12 -20.28
C ILE A 74 -20.27 -26.07 -20.12
N PRO A 75 -20.48 -27.39 -19.94
CA PRO A 75 -19.40 -28.34 -19.75
C PRO A 75 -18.70 -28.67 -21.07
N PHE A 76 -17.43 -29.07 -21.04
CA PHE A 76 -16.77 -29.58 -22.24
C PHE A 76 -17.43 -30.87 -22.73
N PHE A 77 -17.74 -30.91 -24.03
CA PHE A 77 -18.14 -32.13 -24.71
C PHE A 77 -16.97 -33.09 -24.86
N THR A 78 -17.29 -34.37 -24.83
CA THR A 78 -16.38 -35.47 -25.17
C THR A 78 -17.06 -36.35 -26.22
N ASP A 79 -16.33 -37.29 -26.81
CA ASP A 79 -16.88 -38.21 -27.82
C ASP A 79 -18.08 -39.01 -27.30
N THR A 80 -18.11 -39.30 -25.99
CA THR A 80 -19.14 -40.15 -25.35
C THR A 80 -20.09 -39.39 -24.44
N TRP A 81 -19.85 -38.11 -24.17
CA TRP A 81 -20.65 -37.32 -23.22
C TRP A 81 -20.82 -35.89 -23.71
N ARG A 82 -22.06 -35.56 -24.11
CA ARG A 82 -22.49 -34.29 -24.69
C ARG A 82 -23.79 -33.82 -24.01
N PRO A 83 -23.74 -33.38 -22.75
CA PRO A 83 -24.93 -33.01 -21.99
C PRO A 83 -25.51 -31.68 -22.50
N ASP A 84 -26.83 -31.58 -22.56
CA ASP A 84 -27.57 -30.42 -23.07
C ASP A 84 -28.55 -29.84 -22.05
N SER A 85 -28.43 -30.22 -20.78
CA SER A 85 -29.35 -29.82 -19.70
C SER A 85 -29.44 -28.31 -19.47
N PHE A 86 -28.46 -27.53 -19.95
CA PHE A 86 -28.49 -26.07 -19.94
C PHE A 86 -29.48 -25.48 -20.95
N TYR A 87 -29.86 -26.21 -22.01
CA TYR A 87 -30.70 -25.73 -23.10
C TYR A 87 -32.07 -25.26 -22.61
N GLU A 88 -32.72 -26.09 -21.79
CA GLU A 88 -34.02 -25.78 -21.20
C GLU A 88 -34.01 -24.53 -20.31
N LYS A 89 -32.91 -24.30 -19.59
CA LYS A 89 -32.74 -23.12 -18.73
C LYS A 89 -32.58 -21.86 -19.56
N ILE A 90 -31.77 -21.92 -20.62
CA ILE A 90 -31.63 -20.82 -21.59
C ILE A 90 -32.98 -20.52 -22.25
N ARG A 91 -33.72 -21.55 -22.67
CA ARG A 91 -35.06 -21.42 -23.25
C ARG A 91 -36.02 -20.70 -22.30
N ARG A 92 -36.04 -21.10 -21.02
CA ARG A 92 -36.90 -20.46 -20.02
C ARG A 92 -36.52 -19.01 -19.78
N ASN A 93 -35.23 -18.71 -19.65
CA ASN A 93 -34.76 -17.33 -19.49
C ASN A 93 -35.15 -16.46 -20.68
N ARG A 94 -34.95 -16.95 -21.91
CA ARG A 94 -35.31 -16.23 -23.14
C ARG A 94 -36.82 -16.03 -23.28
N THR A 95 -37.63 -17.01 -22.93
CA THR A 95 -39.10 -16.89 -22.90
C THR A 95 -39.56 -15.77 -21.95
N LEU A 96 -38.80 -15.52 -20.89
CA LEU A 96 -39.06 -14.46 -19.91
C LEU A 96 -38.34 -13.12 -20.24
N GLY A 97 -37.65 -13.03 -21.38
CA GLY A 97 -36.88 -11.84 -21.75
C GLY A 97 -35.65 -11.58 -20.89
N LEU A 98 -35.13 -12.58 -20.18
CA LEU A 98 -33.98 -12.46 -19.27
C LEU A 98 -32.66 -12.82 -19.94
N HIS A 99 -31.58 -12.13 -19.56
CA HIS A 99 -30.22 -12.49 -19.97
C HIS A 99 -29.77 -13.79 -19.30
N THR A 100 -28.93 -14.57 -19.98
CA THR A 100 -28.38 -15.80 -19.41
C THR A 100 -26.87 -15.72 -19.32
N LEU A 101 -26.34 -15.68 -18.09
CA LEU A 101 -24.91 -15.85 -17.85
C LEU A 101 -24.58 -17.34 -18.01
N CYS A 102 -23.62 -17.62 -18.89
CA CYS A 102 -23.07 -18.94 -19.17
C CYS A 102 -21.65 -19.00 -18.59
N LEU A 103 -21.48 -19.80 -17.54
CA LEU A 103 -20.18 -20.12 -16.96
C LEU A 103 -19.54 -21.23 -17.79
N LEU A 104 -18.30 -21.02 -18.22
CA LEU A 104 -17.61 -21.93 -19.13
C LEU A 104 -16.71 -22.90 -18.35
N ASP A 105 -16.65 -24.14 -18.81
CA ASP A 105 -15.99 -25.23 -18.08
C ASP A 105 -14.49 -24.97 -17.83
N ILE A 106 -14.03 -25.44 -16.68
CA ILE A 106 -12.64 -25.34 -16.24
C ILE A 106 -12.22 -26.72 -15.73
N ARG A 107 -11.24 -27.32 -16.41
CA ARG A 107 -10.69 -28.64 -16.06
C ARG A 107 -9.26 -28.48 -15.59
N VAL A 108 -9.04 -28.59 -14.28
CA VAL A 108 -7.73 -28.42 -13.64
C VAL A 108 -7.46 -29.64 -12.77
N LYS A 109 -6.31 -30.29 -12.96
CA LYS A 109 -5.92 -31.53 -12.25
C LYS A 109 -6.88 -32.70 -12.51
N GLU A 110 -7.35 -32.89 -13.75
CA GLU A 110 -8.00 -34.14 -14.15
C GLU A 110 -6.95 -35.24 -14.33
N PRO A 111 -7.08 -36.42 -13.70
CA PRO A 111 -6.17 -37.53 -13.94
C PRO A 111 -6.41 -38.11 -15.34
N SER A 112 -5.36 -38.41 -16.10
CA SER A 112 -5.55 -39.06 -17.40
C SER A 112 -6.13 -40.47 -17.23
N LEU A 113 -6.99 -40.87 -18.18
CA LEU A 113 -7.65 -42.19 -18.16
C LEU A 113 -6.63 -43.33 -18.08
N GLU A 114 -5.51 -43.19 -18.80
CA GLU A 114 -4.38 -44.14 -18.79
C GLU A 114 -3.69 -44.22 -17.41
N SER A 115 -3.61 -43.09 -16.70
CA SER A 115 -3.00 -43.03 -15.36
C SER A 115 -3.91 -43.61 -14.27
N LEU A 116 -5.23 -43.44 -14.41
CA LEU A 116 -6.25 -44.07 -13.55
C LEU A 116 -6.23 -45.60 -13.73
N CYS A 117 -6.17 -46.09 -14.97
CA CYS A 117 -6.07 -47.52 -15.25
C CYS A 117 -4.77 -48.17 -14.76
N ARG A 118 -3.68 -47.40 -14.61
CA ARG A 118 -2.36 -47.87 -14.15
C ARG A 118 -2.08 -47.60 -12.67
N GLY A 119 -3.04 -47.07 -11.91
CA GLY A 119 -2.91 -46.80 -10.48
C GLY A 119 -1.90 -45.70 -10.11
N LYS A 120 -1.49 -44.86 -11.06
CA LYS A 120 -0.54 -43.77 -10.84
C LYS A 120 -1.16 -42.47 -11.34
N LYS A 121 -1.61 -41.59 -10.45
CA LYS A 121 -2.26 -40.31 -10.80
C LYS A 121 -1.27 -39.40 -11.55
N VAL A 122 -1.43 -39.28 -12.86
CA VAL A 122 -0.79 -38.28 -13.72
C VAL A 122 -1.88 -37.34 -14.19
N TYR A 123 -1.71 -36.05 -13.91
CA TYR A 123 -2.70 -35.02 -14.20
C TYR A 123 -2.49 -34.44 -15.61
N GLU A 124 -3.57 -34.25 -16.34
CA GLU A 124 -3.55 -33.55 -17.63
C GLU A 124 -3.29 -32.03 -17.44
N PRO A 125 -2.72 -31.35 -18.44
CA PRO A 125 -2.61 -29.89 -18.44
C PRO A 125 -3.97 -29.23 -18.24
N PRO A 126 -4.04 -28.10 -17.52
CA PRO A 126 -5.29 -27.42 -17.28
C PRO A 126 -5.93 -26.94 -18.59
N LYS A 127 -7.21 -27.22 -18.76
CA LYS A 127 -8.00 -26.84 -19.92
C LYS A 127 -9.11 -25.88 -19.50
N PHE A 128 -9.18 -24.74 -20.17
CA PHE A 128 -10.18 -23.70 -19.92
C PHE A 128 -10.99 -23.49 -21.19
N MET A 129 -12.32 -23.50 -21.07
CA MET A 129 -13.20 -23.35 -22.23
C MET A 129 -13.17 -21.91 -22.75
N THR A 130 -12.98 -21.78 -24.07
CA THR A 130 -13.07 -20.48 -24.75
C THR A 130 -14.52 -20.18 -25.14
N ILE A 131 -14.80 -18.92 -25.47
CA ILE A 131 -16.12 -18.50 -25.96
C ILE A 131 -16.43 -19.19 -27.28
N ASN A 132 -15.42 -19.36 -28.15
CA ASN A 132 -15.56 -20.04 -29.43
C ASN A 132 -16.06 -21.49 -29.24
N THR A 133 -15.43 -22.25 -28.36
CA THR A 133 -15.86 -23.63 -28.04
C THR A 133 -17.24 -23.66 -27.41
N ALA A 134 -17.55 -22.72 -26.50
CA ALA A 134 -18.87 -22.64 -25.90
C ALA A 134 -19.98 -22.36 -26.93
N VAL A 135 -19.74 -21.42 -27.83
CA VAL A 135 -20.68 -21.07 -28.92
C VAL A 135 -20.84 -22.23 -29.89
N GLU A 136 -19.77 -22.94 -30.25
CA GLU A 136 -19.82 -24.13 -31.09
C GLU A 136 -20.71 -25.22 -30.48
N GLN A 137 -20.51 -25.52 -29.19
CA GLN A 137 -21.33 -26.51 -28.47
C GLN A 137 -22.79 -26.06 -28.32
N LEU A 138 -23.05 -24.78 -28.09
CA LEU A 138 -24.41 -24.23 -28.05
C LEU A 138 -25.10 -24.46 -29.41
N LEU A 139 -24.48 -24.03 -30.51
CA LEU A 139 -25.05 -24.18 -31.85
C LEU A 139 -25.27 -25.65 -32.24
N GLU A 140 -24.38 -26.55 -31.83
CA GLU A 140 -24.57 -28.00 -32.01
C GLU A 140 -25.84 -28.50 -31.28
N VAL A 141 -26.04 -28.09 -30.03
CA VAL A 141 -27.24 -28.47 -29.26
C VAL A 141 -28.51 -27.93 -29.91
N GLU A 142 -28.51 -26.68 -30.36
CA GLU A 142 -29.65 -26.13 -31.10
C GLU A 142 -29.95 -26.92 -32.39
N GLN A 143 -28.92 -27.35 -33.13
CA GLN A 143 -29.13 -28.18 -34.34
C GLN A 143 -29.80 -29.53 -34.04
N ASN A 144 -29.57 -30.07 -32.83
CA ASN A 144 -30.18 -31.31 -32.37
C ASN A 144 -31.64 -31.11 -31.94
N HIS A 145 -31.93 -30.04 -31.20
CA HIS A 145 -33.28 -29.74 -30.68
C HIS A 145 -34.22 -29.11 -31.71
N LYS A 146 -33.69 -28.19 -32.53
CA LYS A 146 -34.43 -27.44 -33.59
C LYS A 146 -35.64 -26.67 -33.06
N GLU A 147 -35.55 -26.15 -31.83
CA GLU A 147 -36.64 -25.37 -31.21
C GLU A 147 -36.48 -23.85 -31.42
N SER A 148 -35.43 -23.42 -32.11
CA SER A 148 -35.11 -22.00 -32.37
C SER A 148 -34.96 -21.19 -31.09
N VAL A 149 -34.34 -21.78 -30.06
CA VAL A 149 -34.13 -21.10 -28.78
C VAL A 149 -33.08 -20.02 -28.96
N TYR A 150 -31.99 -20.32 -29.67
CA TYR A 150 -31.01 -19.35 -30.15
C TYR A 150 -30.53 -19.77 -31.54
N SER A 151 -29.68 -18.96 -32.16
CA SER A 151 -29.21 -19.16 -33.52
C SER A 151 -27.87 -18.47 -33.72
N GLU A 152 -27.26 -18.68 -34.89
CA GLU A 152 -26.05 -17.96 -35.33
C GLU A 152 -26.18 -16.43 -35.18
N ASP A 153 -27.39 -15.87 -35.35
CA ASP A 153 -27.66 -14.44 -35.29
C ASP A 153 -28.00 -13.93 -33.89
N THR A 154 -28.07 -14.81 -32.88
CA THR A 154 -28.43 -14.43 -31.51
C THR A 154 -27.34 -13.55 -30.90
N THR A 155 -27.74 -12.36 -30.43
CA THR A 155 -26.83 -11.42 -29.75
C THR A 155 -26.32 -12.00 -28.43
N CYS A 156 -25.01 -11.98 -28.29
CA CYS A 156 -24.28 -12.41 -27.12
C CYS A 156 -23.23 -11.35 -26.74
N VAL A 157 -22.80 -11.38 -25.48
CA VAL A 157 -21.61 -10.68 -25.02
C VAL A 157 -20.59 -11.70 -24.55
N GLY A 158 -19.46 -11.77 -25.22
CA GLY A 158 -18.30 -12.55 -24.77
C GLY A 158 -17.46 -11.69 -23.84
N LEU A 159 -17.07 -12.24 -22.69
CA LEU A 159 -16.18 -11.58 -21.75
C LEU A 159 -15.01 -12.50 -21.39
N ALA A 160 -13.82 -11.93 -21.32
CA ALA A 160 -12.63 -12.62 -20.85
C ALA A 160 -11.88 -11.78 -19.83
N ARG A 161 -11.36 -12.44 -18.79
CA ARG A 161 -10.51 -11.84 -17.75
C ARG A 161 -11.16 -10.61 -17.09
N VAL A 162 -12.46 -10.71 -16.83
CA VAL A 162 -13.27 -9.63 -16.24
C VAL A 162 -12.63 -9.13 -14.95
N GLY A 163 -12.35 -7.83 -14.88
CA GLY A 163 -11.66 -7.20 -13.75
C GLY A 163 -10.13 -7.11 -13.88
N CYS A 164 -9.52 -7.66 -14.93
CA CYS A 164 -8.10 -7.50 -15.24
C CYS A 164 -7.85 -6.34 -16.22
N GLU A 165 -6.62 -5.81 -16.28
CA GLU A 165 -6.25 -4.72 -17.20
C GLU A 165 -6.43 -5.11 -18.68
N ASP A 166 -6.19 -6.38 -18.98
CA ASP A 166 -6.34 -6.95 -20.31
C ASP A 166 -7.71 -7.61 -20.51
N GLN A 167 -8.74 -7.21 -19.74
CA GLN A 167 -10.11 -7.70 -19.92
C GLN A 167 -10.61 -7.42 -21.34
N VAL A 168 -11.38 -8.34 -21.89
CA VAL A 168 -11.99 -8.21 -23.22
C VAL A 168 -13.50 -8.37 -23.08
N ILE A 169 -14.26 -7.41 -23.62
CA ILE A 169 -15.72 -7.43 -23.64
C ILE A 169 -16.14 -7.12 -25.07
N ILE A 170 -16.80 -8.07 -25.75
CA ILE A 170 -17.24 -7.90 -27.12
C ILE A 170 -18.68 -8.40 -27.25
N ALA A 171 -19.54 -7.54 -27.79
CA ALA A 171 -20.90 -7.88 -28.17
C ALA A 171 -21.00 -8.19 -29.67
N GLY A 172 -21.83 -9.16 -30.02
CA GLY A 172 -22.08 -9.56 -31.39
C GLY A 172 -22.98 -10.77 -31.48
N SER A 173 -23.31 -11.18 -32.70
CA SER A 173 -23.99 -12.45 -32.95
C SER A 173 -23.11 -13.63 -32.54
N MET A 174 -23.71 -14.78 -32.20
CA MET A 174 -22.97 -16.02 -31.94
C MET A 174 -21.98 -16.34 -33.07
N LYS A 175 -22.40 -16.17 -34.32
CA LYS A 175 -21.54 -16.35 -35.50
C LYS A 175 -20.30 -15.47 -35.50
N GLN A 176 -20.42 -14.21 -35.11
CA GLN A 176 -19.28 -13.31 -34.98
C GLN A 176 -18.36 -13.79 -33.87
N LEU A 177 -18.90 -14.02 -32.66
CA LEU A 177 -18.13 -14.44 -31.48
C LEU A 177 -17.36 -15.74 -31.72
N LEU A 178 -17.89 -16.66 -32.53
CA LEU A 178 -17.23 -17.91 -32.91
C LEU A 178 -15.87 -17.70 -33.61
N THR A 179 -15.66 -16.56 -34.26
CA THR A 179 -14.44 -16.26 -35.02
C THR A 179 -13.46 -15.34 -34.29
N LEU A 180 -13.85 -14.79 -33.14
CA LEU A 180 -13.06 -13.78 -32.44
C LEU A 180 -12.10 -14.41 -31.43
N ASP A 181 -10.90 -13.85 -31.36
CA ASP A 181 -9.95 -14.17 -30.30
C ASP A 181 -10.18 -13.26 -29.10
N PHE A 182 -10.57 -13.86 -27.98
CA PHE A 182 -10.77 -13.17 -26.71
C PHE A 182 -9.51 -13.18 -25.84
N GLY A 183 -8.42 -13.83 -26.30
CA GLY A 183 -7.16 -13.97 -25.59
C GLY A 183 -7.18 -15.12 -24.57
N PRO A 184 -6.31 -15.05 -23.53
CA PRO A 184 -6.19 -16.11 -22.52
C PRO A 184 -7.40 -16.25 -21.58
N PRO A 185 -7.62 -17.41 -20.95
CA PRO A 185 -8.71 -17.60 -19.98
C PRO A 185 -8.59 -16.67 -18.74
N LEU A 186 -9.63 -16.46 -17.94
CA LEU A 186 -10.94 -17.13 -17.90
C LEU A 186 -12.01 -16.41 -18.73
N HIS A 187 -12.85 -17.17 -19.42
CA HIS A 187 -13.92 -16.64 -20.27
C HIS A 187 -15.30 -16.91 -19.68
N CYS A 188 -16.25 -16.03 -19.95
CA CYS A 188 -17.69 -16.25 -19.76
C CYS A 188 -18.48 -15.68 -20.94
N LEU A 189 -19.71 -16.14 -21.11
CA LEU A 189 -20.59 -15.74 -22.21
C LEU A 189 -21.94 -15.30 -21.64
N VAL A 190 -22.51 -14.23 -22.17
CA VAL A 190 -23.89 -13.82 -21.88
C VAL A 190 -24.73 -13.96 -23.14
N ILE A 191 -25.81 -14.74 -23.07
CA ILE A 191 -26.84 -14.74 -24.11
C ILE A 191 -27.84 -13.64 -23.76
N VAL A 192 -27.99 -12.66 -24.65
CA VAL A 192 -28.79 -11.46 -24.38
C VAL A 192 -30.29 -11.79 -24.56
N GLY A 193 -31.09 -11.51 -23.51
CA GLY A 193 -32.55 -11.48 -23.56
C GLY A 193 -33.08 -10.13 -24.05
N ASP A 194 -34.24 -9.70 -23.56
CA ASP A 194 -34.82 -8.42 -23.94
C ASP A 194 -34.02 -7.29 -23.29
N THR A 195 -33.71 -6.24 -24.05
CA THR A 195 -32.89 -5.11 -23.58
C THR A 195 -33.73 -3.88 -23.29
N HIS A 196 -33.38 -3.17 -22.22
CA HIS A 196 -33.85 -1.82 -21.95
C HIS A 196 -33.10 -0.86 -22.89
N PRO A 197 -33.67 0.30 -23.32
CA PRO A 197 -32.97 1.24 -24.20
C PRO A 197 -31.56 1.64 -23.72
N LEU A 198 -31.40 1.77 -22.40
CA LEU A 198 -30.09 2.01 -21.78
C LEU A 198 -29.10 0.84 -21.94
N GLU A 199 -29.59 -0.40 -21.83
CA GLU A 199 -28.76 -1.60 -22.04
C GLU A 199 -28.33 -1.70 -23.51
N GLU A 200 -29.21 -1.34 -24.46
CA GLU A 200 -28.87 -1.28 -25.89
C GLU A 200 -27.79 -0.25 -26.17
N GLU A 201 -27.92 0.95 -25.58
CA GLU A 201 -26.94 2.01 -25.72
C GLU A 201 -25.55 1.58 -25.19
N ILE A 202 -25.50 0.94 -24.02
CA ILE A 202 -24.23 0.49 -23.44
C ILE A 202 -23.65 -0.70 -24.20
N ILE A 203 -24.47 -1.70 -24.56
CA ILE A 203 -24.02 -2.84 -25.40
C ILE A 203 -23.46 -2.31 -26.72
N SER A 204 -24.01 -1.21 -27.25
CA SER A 204 -23.54 -0.63 -28.51
C SER A 204 -22.09 -0.15 -28.49
N PHE A 205 -21.50 0.05 -27.31
CA PHE A 205 -20.08 0.37 -27.16
C PHE A 205 -19.18 -0.85 -27.37
N PHE A 206 -19.72 -2.06 -27.19
CA PHE A 206 -18.98 -3.31 -27.28
C PHE A 206 -19.21 -4.05 -28.60
N TYR A 207 -20.07 -3.56 -29.51
CA TYR A 207 -20.28 -4.23 -30.80
C TYR A 207 -18.99 -4.29 -31.63
N TYR A 208 -18.69 -5.50 -32.12
CA TYR A 208 -17.48 -5.82 -32.89
C TYR A 208 -17.13 -4.82 -34.00
N LEU A 209 -18.13 -4.28 -34.72
CA LEU A 209 -17.94 -3.33 -35.82
C LEU A 209 -17.37 -1.95 -35.38
N LYS A 210 -17.46 -1.57 -34.10
CA LYS A 210 -16.81 -0.35 -33.58
C LYS A 210 -15.36 -0.56 -33.16
N HIS A 211 -14.94 -1.80 -32.87
CA HIS A 211 -13.57 -2.08 -32.41
C HIS A 211 -12.57 -2.28 -33.56
N PHE A 212 -13.03 -2.57 -34.78
CA PHE A 212 -12.20 -2.62 -36.00
C PHE A 212 -12.85 -1.83 -37.15
N GLY A 213 -12.73 -0.51 -37.08
CA GLY A 213 -12.83 0.51 -38.15
C GLY A 213 -13.72 0.24 -39.37
N LEU A 214 -14.94 0.78 -39.36
CA LEU A 214 -15.67 1.31 -40.53
C LEU A 214 -16.90 2.09 -40.04
N LEU A 215 -16.73 3.41 -39.80
CA LEU A 215 -17.75 4.46 -39.98
C LEU A 215 -17.12 5.82 -39.62
N ASP A 216 -16.58 6.46 -40.65
CA ASP A 216 -16.31 7.90 -40.73
C ASP A 216 -17.66 8.63 -40.92
N SER A 217 -18.24 9.21 -39.86
CA SER A 217 -19.12 10.40 -39.94
C SER A 217 -19.58 10.80 -38.54
N GLY A 218 -19.36 12.07 -38.19
CA GLY A 218 -19.50 12.59 -36.84
C GLY A 218 -20.92 12.62 -36.27
N TYR A 219 -21.05 12.10 -35.06
CA TYR A 219 -21.83 12.64 -33.95
C TYR A 219 -21.04 12.31 -32.67
N GLY A 220 -20.81 13.30 -31.81
CA GLY A 220 -20.12 13.12 -30.53
C GLY A 220 -21.05 12.71 -29.39
N PHE A 221 -20.41 12.32 -28.27
CA PHE A 221 -20.90 11.95 -26.91
C PHE A 221 -21.17 10.44 -26.69
N LEU A 222 -20.82 9.75 -25.57
CA LEU A 222 -20.14 10.09 -24.30
C LEU A 222 -19.70 8.77 -23.60
N LEU A 223 -18.40 8.51 -23.42
CA LEU A 223 -17.84 7.70 -22.31
C LEU A 223 -16.51 8.37 -21.91
N PRO A 224 -16.25 8.67 -20.63
CA PRO A 224 -15.24 9.65 -20.24
C PRO A 224 -13.82 9.06 -20.28
N ALA A 225 -13.10 9.28 -21.38
CA ALA A 225 -11.64 9.25 -21.41
C ALA A 225 -11.14 10.48 -22.15
N VAL A 226 -10.64 11.47 -21.39
CA VAL A 226 -10.11 12.73 -21.91
C VAL A 226 -8.71 12.50 -22.50
N GLN A 227 -8.59 12.51 -23.83
CA GLN A 227 -7.34 12.92 -24.50
C GLN A 227 -7.49 14.35 -25.03
N ARG A 228 -6.55 15.22 -24.64
CA ARG A 228 -6.62 16.67 -24.82
C ARG A 228 -5.89 17.10 -26.11
N LYS A 229 -6.63 17.58 -27.12
CA LYS A 229 -6.10 18.51 -28.13
C LYS A 229 -6.16 19.94 -27.55
N GLN A 230 -5.08 20.70 -27.73
CA GLN A 230 -4.97 22.09 -27.30
C GLN A 230 -5.92 22.99 -28.09
N HIS A 231 -6.84 23.70 -27.42
CA HIS A 231 -7.17 25.09 -27.75
C HIS A 231 -7.85 25.84 -26.58
N LYS A 232 -7.52 27.14 -26.54
CA LYS A 232 -7.84 28.29 -25.66
C LYS A 232 -8.97 28.21 -24.59
N SER A 233 -8.52 28.53 -23.36
CA SER A 233 -9.17 29.17 -22.19
C SER A 233 -10.69 29.45 -22.15
N GLU A 234 -11.40 28.83 -21.21
CA GLU A 234 -12.06 29.46 -20.02
C GLU A 234 -12.62 28.37 -19.06
N PRO A 235 -12.99 28.69 -17.80
CA PRO A 235 -12.83 27.78 -16.65
C PRO A 235 -14.05 26.89 -16.40
N GLY A 236 -13.87 25.57 -16.48
CA GLY A 236 -14.90 24.58 -16.16
C GLY A 236 -14.32 23.40 -15.40
N ALA A 237 -14.90 23.16 -14.21
CA ALA A 237 -14.86 21.99 -13.32
C ALA A 237 -13.60 21.09 -13.31
N ALA A 238 -13.03 20.91 -12.12
CA ALA A 238 -11.97 19.93 -11.87
C ALA A 238 -12.44 18.50 -12.22
N PRO A 239 -11.56 17.64 -12.79
CA PRO A 239 -11.91 16.26 -13.14
C PRO A 239 -12.31 15.45 -11.89
N VAL A 240 -13.27 14.54 -12.06
CA VAL A 240 -13.62 13.54 -11.04
C VAL A 240 -12.43 12.60 -10.82
N PRO A 241 -12.06 12.23 -9.57
CA PRO A 241 -11.02 11.23 -9.32
C PRO A 241 -11.38 9.91 -10.02
N GLY A 242 -10.49 9.43 -10.89
CA GLY A 242 -10.63 8.13 -11.56
C GLY A 242 -10.19 6.97 -10.66
N PRO A 243 -10.36 5.71 -11.10
CA PRO A 243 -9.77 4.55 -10.44
C PRO A 243 -8.24 4.69 -10.31
N PRO A 244 -7.59 4.03 -9.33
CA PRO A 244 -6.13 4.04 -9.21
C PRO A 244 -5.48 3.68 -10.54
N GLY A 245 -4.47 4.45 -10.95
CA GLY A 245 -3.81 4.25 -12.24
C GLY A 245 -2.90 3.02 -12.26
N ALA A 246 -2.42 2.67 -13.45
CA ALA A 246 -1.58 1.50 -13.68
C ALA A 246 -0.40 1.42 -12.71
N VAL A 247 -0.07 0.19 -12.29
CA VAL A 247 1.05 -0.07 -11.40
C VAL A 247 2.36 0.36 -12.07
N THR A 248 3.05 1.29 -11.46
CA THR A 248 4.39 1.72 -11.87
C THR A 248 5.40 0.70 -11.37
N LYS A 249 5.66 -0.31 -12.21
CA LYS A 249 6.54 -1.45 -11.93
C LYS A 249 7.87 -1.05 -11.27
N LYS A 250 8.51 0.03 -11.73
CA LYS A 250 9.76 0.57 -11.17
C LYS A 250 9.68 0.78 -9.64
N TYR A 251 8.63 1.42 -9.16
CA TYR A 251 8.45 1.73 -7.74
C TYR A 251 7.96 0.52 -6.95
N ALA A 252 7.17 -0.35 -7.57
CA ALA A 252 6.77 -1.63 -6.96
C ALA A 252 8.00 -2.54 -6.68
N ASP A 253 8.90 -2.68 -7.66
CA ASP A 253 10.13 -3.46 -7.53
C ASP A 253 11.05 -2.86 -6.45
N ALA A 254 11.19 -1.51 -6.44
CA ALA A 254 11.95 -0.81 -5.40
C ALA A 254 11.34 -0.99 -4.01
N LEU A 255 10.01 -0.90 -3.89
CA LEU A 255 9.28 -1.08 -2.63
C LEU A 255 9.52 -2.47 -2.05
N LYS A 256 9.44 -3.51 -2.89
CA LYS A 256 9.71 -4.90 -2.49
C LYS A 256 11.11 -5.07 -1.93
N ILE A 257 12.11 -4.37 -2.47
CA ILE A 257 13.48 -4.38 -1.96
C ILE A 257 13.56 -3.59 -0.66
N ALA A 258 13.05 -2.36 -0.61
CA ALA A 258 13.09 -1.48 0.56
C ALA A 258 12.48 -2.11 1.82
N MET A 259 11.38 -2.86 1.67
CA MET A 259 10.71 -3.51 2.79
C MET A 259 11.56 -4.59 3.49
N GLN A 260 12.51 -5.22 2.79
CA GLN A 260 13.33 -6.31 3.33
C GLN A 260 14.26 -5.84 4.46
N PHE A 261 14.77 -4.61 4.40
CA PHE A 261 15.62 -4.10 5.46
C PHE A 261 14.87 -4.02 6.79
N LEU A 262 13.59 -3.62 6.74
CA LEU A 262 12.78 -3.47 7.94
C LEU A 262 12.36 -4.82 8.56
N ASP A 263 12.46 -5.93 7.83
CA ASP A 263 12.21 -7.28 8.35
C ASP A 263 13.28 -7.70 9.37
N ILE A 264 14.54 -7.46 9.00
CA ILE A 264 15.70 -7.91 9.76
C ILE A 264 16.26 -6.84 10.70
N GLN A 265 16.18 -5.56 10.33
CA GLN A 265 16.81 -4.48 11.09
C GLN A 265 16.05 -4.14 12.36
N LYS A 266 16.62 -4.49 13.52
CA LYS A 266 16.04 -4.21 14.86
C LYS A 266 16.75 -3.09 15.62
N TYR A 267 17.95 -2.71 15.20
CA TYR A 267 18.74 -1.63 15.79
C TYR A 267 18.60 -0.35 15.00
N ASP A 268 19.03 0.78 15.58
CA ASP A 268 18.82 2.10 15.03
C ASP A 268 19.41 2.28 13.62
N ALA A 269 20.67 1.89 13.45
CA ALA A 269 21.46 2.11 12.25
C ALA A 269 22.47 0.98 11.99
N GLY A 270 23.76 1.29 11.77
CA GLY A 270 24.83 0.30 11.62
C GLY A 270 25.33 -0.31 12.92
N ASP A 271 24.80 0.15 14.05
CA ASP A 271 25.14 -0.21 15.42
C ASP A 271 24.16 -1.20 16.04
N HIS A 272 24.36 -1.51 17.32
CA HIS A 272 23.44 -2.38 18.06
C HIS A 272 22.62 -1.62 19.09
N MET A 273 22.62 -0.28 19.03
CA MET A 273 21.86 0.56 19.93
C MET A 273 20.38 0.51 19.60
N LYS A 274 19.54 0.59 20.64
CA LYS A 274 18.11 0.84 20.49
C LYS A 274 17.81 2.25 21.00
N PHE A 275 17.91 3.24 20.13
CA PHE A 275 17.52 4.61 20.44
C PHE A 275 16.00 4.78 20.26
N GLY A 276 15.31 5.11 21.34
CA GLY A 276 13.85 5.15 21.40
C GLY A 276 13.23 6.26 20.54
N PHE A 277 13.87 7.44 20.50
CA PHE A 277 13.32 8.59 19.80
C PHE A 277 13.21 8.40 18.26
N PRO A 278 14.30 8.08 17.53
CA PRO A 278 14.22 7.79 16.09
C PRO A 278 13.42 6.50 15.78
N MET A 279 13.40 5.53 16.70
CA MET A 279 12.61 4.30 16.49
C MET A 279 11.11 4.54 16.67
N ALA A 280 10.70 5.42 17.59
CA ALA A 280 9.31 5.85 17.71
C ALA A 280 8.87 6.58 16.43
N PHE A 281 9.68 7.51 15.93
CA PHE A 281 9.42 8.18 14.65
C PHE A 281 9.28 7.21 13.47
N THR A 282 10.18 6.22 13.39
CA THR A 282 10.10 5.13 12.41
C THR A 282 8.74 4.42 12.45
N ALA A 283 8.27 4.08 13.65
CA ALA A 283 6.98 3.41 13.84
C ALA A 283 5.79 4.31 13.48
N THR A 284 5.84 5.60 13.81
CA THR A 284 4.79 6.56 13.43
C THR A 284 4.70 6.73 11.91
N VAL A 285 5.83 6.91 11.21
CA VAL A 285 5.85 7.05 9.75
C VAL A 285 5.38 5.79 9.03
N LEU A 286 5.80 4.61 9.50
CA LEU A 286 5.30 3.35 8.95
C LEU A 286 3.79 3.20 9.17
N SER A 287 3.29 3.52 10.37
CA SER A 287 1.86 3.47 10.66
C SER A 287 1.09 4.43 9.75
N TRP A 288 1.57 5.68 9.60
CA TRP A 288 0.96 6.64 8.69
C TRP A 288 0.93 6.12 7.26
N THR A 289 2.05 5.57 6.78
CA THR A 289 2.11 5.04 5.42
C THR A 289 1.16 3.86 5.22
N ILE A 290 1.03 2.96 6.21
CA ILE A 290 0.10 1.84 6.13
C ILE A 290 -1.35 2.34 6.07
N LEU A 291 -1.68 3.38 6.83
CA LEU A 291 -3.01 3.97 6.83
C LEU A 291 -3.36 4.65 5.49
N GLU A 292 -2.39 5.25 4.81
CA GLU A 292 -2.61 5.93 3.51
C GLU A 292 -2.47 4.99 2.31
N TYR A 293 -1.52 4.04 2.35
CA TYR A 293 -1.02 3.28 1.20
C TYR A 293 -0.82 1.78 1.49
N GLY A 294 -1.39 1.24 2.57
CA GLY A 294 -1.21 -0.16 2.97
C GLY A 294 -1.75 -1.18 1.96
N ASP A 295 -2.66 -0.78 1.07
CA ASP A 295 -3.12 -1.55 -0.07
C ASP A 295 -2.02 -1.74 -1.14
N GLN A 296 -1.18 -0.72 -1.37
CA GLN A 296 -0.04 -0.77 -2.30
C GLN A 296 1.10 -1.65 -1.78
N MET A 297 1.22 -1.77 -0.45
CA MET A 297 2.20 -2.67 0.18
C MET A 297 1.84 -4.16 0.03
N LYS A 298 0.65 -4.49 -0.49
CA LYS A 298 0.23 -5.88 -0.78
C LYS A 298 0.82 -6.43 -2.07
N VAL A 299 1.50 -5.60 -2.86
CA VAL A 299 2.30 -6.02 -4.02
C VAL A 299 3.55 -6.77 -3.51
N GLY A 300 3.38 -7.99 -2.99
CA GLY A 300 4.50 -8.87 -2.66
C GLY A 300 4.37 -9.85 -1.51
N GLU A 301 3.41 -9.74 -0.58
CA GLU A 301 2.93 -10.77 0.40
C GLU A 301 2.20 -10.10 1.59
N SER A 302 0.97 -10.57 1.89
CA SER A 302 -0.03 -9.88 2.73
C SER A 302 0.04 -10.14 4.24
N ILE A 303 1.11 -10.72 4.77
CA ILE A 303 1.22 -11.09 6.21
C ILE A 303 2.37 -10.34 6.93
N GLY A 304 3.35 -9.78 6.20
CA GLY A 304 4.56 -9.19 6.79
C GLY A 304 4.42 -7.76 7.34
N THR A 305 3.53 -6.91 6.83
CA THR A 305 3.53 -5.47 7.16
C THR A 305 3.08 -5.16 8.59
N CYS A 306 2.03 -5.82 9.09
CA CYS A 306 1.64 -5.72 10.49
C CYS A 306 2.65 -6.40 11.43
N SER A 307 3.32 -7.48 10.99
CA SER A 307 4.40 -8.11 11.75
C SER A 307 5.64 -7.21 11.86
N ARG A 308 6.03 -6.53 10.77
CA ARG A 308 7.09 -5.51 10.73
C ARG A 308 6.80 -4.39 11.71
N LEU A 309 5.59 -3.84 11.67
CA LEU A 309 5.13 -2.80 12.58
C LEU A 309 5.08 -3.30 14.03
N ALA A 310 4.52 -4.49 14.29
CA ALA A 310 4.45 -5.11 15.62
C ALA A 310 5.86 -5.36 16.23
N SER A 311 6.83 -5.78 15.41
CA SER A 311 8.22 -5.97 15.85
C SER A 311 8.92 -4.67 16.24
N ARG A 312 8.40 -3.52 15.78
CA ARG A 312 8.89 -2.18 16.13
C ARG A 312 8.09 -1.55 17.28
N ILE A 313 6.90 -2.05 17.58
CA ILE A 313 6.04 -1.60 18.70
C ILE A 313 6.23 -2.46 19.96
N THR A 314 7.30 -3.25 20.04
CA THR A 314 7.68 -4.00 21.26
C THR A 314 7.97 -3.07 22.47
N TYR A 315 7.83 -1.75 22.29
CA TYR A 315 7.88 -0.69 23.30
C TYR A 315 6.74 -0.67 24.33
N LEU A 316 5.71 -1.51 24.24
CA LEU A 316 4.78 -1.67 25.36
C LEU A 316 5.52 -2.03 26.66
N ASN A 317 6.55 -2.89 26.55
CA ASN A 317 7.42 -3.26 27.67
C ASN A 317 8.32 -2.11 28.15
N ALA A 318 8.55 -1.10 27.31
CA ALA A 318 9.34 0.07 27.67
C ALA A 318 8.54 1.09 28.50
N HIS A 319 7.22 0.98 28.58
CA HIS A 319 6.35 1.82 29.40
C HIS A 319 5.71 1.00 30.54
N PRO A 320 6.48 0.65 31.58
CA PRO A 320 6.02 -0.24 32.65
C PRO A 320 5.02 0.42 33.61
N THR A 321 5.09 1.74 33.77
CA THR A 321 4.19 2.54 34.63
C THR A 321 3.93 3.89 33.97
N ASP A 322 2.82 4.54 34.35
CA ASP A 322 2.26 5.72 33.70
C ASP A 322 3.22 6.90 33.46
N ASN A 323 4.30 7.04 34.25
CA ASN A 323 5.26 8.14 34.13
C ASN A 323 6.71 7.66 34.00
N VAL A 324 6.91 6.47 33.43
CA VAL A 324 8.25 5.90 33.16
C VAL A 324 8.29 5.34 31.76
N LEU A 325 9.25 5.81 30.96
CA LEU A 325 9.53 5.28 29.64
C LEU A 325 11.01 4.97 29.49
N TYR A 326 11.34 3.72 29.16
CA TYR A 326 12.67 3.32 28.73
C TYR A 326 12.92 3.75 27.28
N ILE A 327 13.94 4.57 27.10
CA ILE A 327 14.22 5.25 25.83
C ILE A 327 15.51 4.78 25.17
N GLN A 328 16.31 3.96 25.87
CA GLN A 328 17.55 3.44 25.32
C GLN A 328 17.89 2.07 25.91
N VAL A 329 18.43 1.19 25.06
CA VAL A 329 19.07 -0.07 25.47
C VAL A 329 20.49 -0.09 24.92
N GLY A 330 21.47 -0.22 25.81
CA GLY A 330 22.90 -0.17 25.50
C GLY A 330 23.56 1.13 25.94
N SER A 331 24.89 1.09 26.00
CA SER A 331 25.73 2.28 26.17
C SER A 331 26.35 2.63 24.81
N PRO A 332 26.05 3.80 24.22
CA PRO A 332 26.59 4.17 22.92
C PRO A 332 28.12 4.16 22.88
N LYS A 333 28.75 4.59 23.98
CA LYS A 333 30.22 4.59 24.10
C LYS A 333 30.82 3.19 24.05
N VAL A 334 30.16 2.21 24.68
CA VAL A 334 30.62 0.81 24.67
C VAL A 334 30.34 0.18 23.32
N ASP A 335 29.11 0.32 22.83
CA ASP A 335 28.62 -0.24 21.56
C ASP A 335 29.41 0.29 20.35
N HIS A 336 29.68 1.59 20.30
CA HIS A 336 30.51 2.21 19.25
C HIS A 336 32.00 1.98 19.45
N GLY A 337 32.39 1.56 20.65
CA GLY A 337 33.72 1.04 20.94
C GLY A 337 33.95 -0.39 20.43
N CYS A 338 32.92 -1.05 19.89
CA CYS A 338 32.94 -2.44 19.43
C CYS A 338 32.46 -2.57 17.98
N TRP A 339 33.04 -3.53 17.25
CA TRP A 339 32.61 -3.90 15.91
C TRP A 339 32.48 -5.42 15.84
N GLU A 340 31.36 -5.97 16.30
CA GLU A 340 31.07 -7.40 16.31
C GLU A 340 29.70 -7.69 15.70
N ARG A 341 29.29 -8.95 15.62
CA ARG A 341 27.93 -9.29 15.19
C ARG A 341 26.94 -9.10 16.35
N PRO A 342 25.67 -8.76 16.08
CA PRO A 342 24.70 -8.54 17.15
C PRO A 342 24.46 -9.78 18.02
N GLU A 343 24.55 -10.98 17.44
CA GLU A 343 24.44 -12.26 18.16
C GLU A 343 25.66 -12.61 19.03
N ASP A 344 26.80 -11.94 18.81
CA ASP A 344 28.06 -12.18 19.54
C ASP A 344 28.28 -11.17 20.69
N MET A 345 27.40 -10.19 20.86
CA MET A 345 27.50 -9.19 21.93
C MET A 345 27.52 -9.85 23.32
N THR A 346 28.49 -9.45 24.15
CA THR A 346 28.67 -9.97 25.52
C THR A 346 28.68 -8.89 26.58
N GLU A 347 28.72 -7.63 26.16
CA GLU A 347 28.76 -6.47 27.02
C GLU A 347 27.42 -6.21 27.71
N ASP A 348 27.48 -5.62 28.90
CA ASP A 348 26.29 -5.14 29.59
C ASP A 348 25.58 -4.08 28.75
N ARG A 349 24.27 -4.27 28.55
CA ARG A 349 23.42 -3.35 27.78
C ARG A 349 22.47 -2.59 28.73
N PRO A 350 22.93 -1.48 29.35
CA PRO A 350 22.15 -0.77 30.35
C PRO A 350 20.88 -0.16 29.75
N LEU A 351 19.88 0.04 30.61
CA LEU A 351 18.63 0.68 30.24
C LEU A 351 18.63 2.15 30.67
N THR A 352 18.28 3.05 29.77
CA THR A 352 18.08 4.48 30.07
C THR A 352 16.59 4.80 30.00
N GLN A 353 16.10 5.55 30.98
CA GLN A 353 14.69 5.92 31.09
C GLN A 353 14.51 7.41 31.32
N VAL A 354 13.35 7.92 30.91
CA VAL A 354 12.80 9.21 31.32
C VAL A 354 11.66 8.98 32.31
N ASN A 355 11.49 9.92 33.24
CA ASN A 355 10.45 9.88 34.27
C ASN A 355 10.11 11.28 34.77
N ALA A 356 9.26 11.38 35.79
CA ALA A 356 8.85 12.67 36.35
C ALA A 356 9.99 13.57 36.87
N SER A 357 11.13 12.99 37.30
CA SER A 357 12.30 13.74 37.79
C SER A 357 13.33 14.07 36.70
N ALA A 358 13.37 13.27 35.63
CA ALA A 358 14.19 13.48 34.44
C ALA A 358 13.28 13.33 33.20
N PRO A 359 12.50 14.37 32.86
CA PRO A 359 11.49 14.30 31.81
C PRO A 359 12.09 14.15 30.41
N GLY A 360 11.28 13.65 29.49
CA GLY A 360 11.62 13.55 28.07
C GLY A 360 10.36 13.67 27.23
N THR A 361 9.85 14.89 27.11
CA THR A 361 8.57 15.20 26.47
C THR A 361 8.56 14.81 25.01
N ASP A 362 9.62 15.15 24.28
CA ASP A 362 9.85 14.80 22.89
C ASP A 362 9.72 13.28 22.65
N VAL A 363 10.57 12.48 23.28
CA VAL A 363 10.59 11.02 23.10
C VAL A 363 9.31 10.35 23.61
N ALA A 364 8.73 10.85 24.71
CA ALA A 364 7.46 10.31 25.24
C ALA A 364 6.28 10.66 24.32
N ALA A 365 6.22 11.87 23.77
CA ALA A 365 5.19 12.30 22.84
C ALA A 365 5.34 11.60 21.48
N GLU A 366 6.55 11.44 20.93
CA GLU A 366 6.75 10.65 19.71
C GLU A 366 6.35 9.18 19.92
N THR A 367 6.65 8.61 21.09
CA THR A 367 6.19 7.25 21.43
C THR A 367 4.66 7.20 21.54
N ALA A 368 4.02 8.23 22.10
CA ALA A 368 2.56 8.33 22.10
C ALA A 368 1.98 8.43 20.68
N ALA A 369 2.61 9.20 19.78
CA ALA A 369 2.23 9.29 18.37
C ALA A 369 2.34 7.93 17.65
N ALA A 370 3.45 7.21 17.89
CA ALA A 370 3.68 5.88 17.34
C ALA A 370 2.59 4.88 17.78
N LEU A 371 2.26 4.86 19.07
CA LEU A 371 1.25 3.94 19.61
C LEU A 371 -0.17 4.34 19.18
N ALA A 372 -0.48 5.63 19.12
CA ALA A 372 -1.79 6.12 18.67
C ALA A 372 -2.01 5.80 17.18
N SER A 373 -1.05 6.12 16.31
CA SER A 373 -1.13 5.80 14.88
C SER A 373 -1.17 4.29 14.62
N ALA A 374 -0.37 3.50 15.33
CA ALA A 374 -0.41 2.05 15.20
C ALA A 374 -1.74 1.45 15.69
N SER A 375 -2.37 2.02 16.72
CA SER A 375 -3.69 1.54 17.16
C SER A 375 -4.74 1.60 16.04
N LEU A 376 -4.66 2.61 15.16
CA LEU A 376 -5.51 2.70 13.98
C LEU A 376 -5.22 1.57 12.99
N VAL A 377 -3.95 1.25 12.75
CA VAL A 377 -3.54 0.15 11.85
C VAL A 377 -4.07 -1.20 12.34
N PHE A 378 -3.94 -1.48 13.64
CA PHE A 378 -4.37 -2.75 14.22
C PHE A 378 -5.87 -2.83 14.52
N ARG A 379 -6.63 -1.73 14.37
CA ARG A 379 -8.03 -1.64 14.80
C ARG A 379 -8.90 -2.78 14.25
N SER A 380 -8.75 -3.12 12.97
CA SER A 380 -9.56 -4.15 12.30
C SER A 380 -8.97 -5.56 12.40
N THR A 381 -7.64 -5.68 12.55
CA THR A 381 -6.94 -6.97 12.54
C THR A 381 -6.72 -7.56 13.94
N ASP A 382 -6.53 -6.70 14.95
CA ASP A 382 -6.35 -7.07 16.36
C ASP A 382 -6.85 -5.93 17.27
N SER A 383 -8.16 -5.94 17.55
CA SER A 383 -8.80 -4.89 18.33
C SER A 383 -8.32 -4.83 19.79
N ALA A 384 -7.90 -5.98 20.36
CA ALA A 384 -7.40 -6.06 21.72
C ALA A 384 -6.03 -5.37 21.82
N TYR A 385 -5.13 -5.69 20.89
CA TYR A 385 -3.83 -5.03 20.81
C TYR A 385 -3.99 -3.54 20.49
N SER A 386 -4.85 -3.17 19.53
CA SER A 386 -5.20 -1.76 19.25
C SER A 386 -5.62 -1.00 20.51
N THR A 387 -6.49 -1.60 21.33
CA THR A 387 -6.96 -0.97 22.59
C THR A 387 -5.82 -0.80 23.59
N LEU A 388 -4.92 -1.79 23.70
CA LEU A 388 -3.74 -1.72 24.56
C LEU A 388 -2.78 -0.61 24.12
N LEU A 389 -2.50 -0.52 22.82
CA LEU A 389 -1.67 0.53 22.23
C LEU A 389 -2.24 1.92 22.54
N LEU A 390 -3.54 2.11 22.31
CA LEU A 390 -4.20 3.38 22.54
C LEU A 390 -4.20 3.78 24.03
N LYS A 391 -4.32 2.82 24.95
CA LYS A 391 -4.17 3.08 26.39
C LYS A 391 -2.80 3.65 26.70
N HIS A 392 -1.73 3.00 26.25
CA HIS A 392 -0.36 3.46 26.50
C HIS A 392 -0.08 4.81 25.81
N ALA A 393 -0.62 5.04 24.61
CA ALA A 393 -0.50 6.32 23.92
C ALA A 393 -1.05 7.49 24.75
N LYS A 394 -2.25 7.32 25.33
CA LYS A 394 -2.88 8.34 26.19
C LYS A 394 -2.09 8.61 27.47
N GLN A 395 -1.56 7.55 28.10
CA GLN A 395 -0.72 7.67 29.30
C GLN A 395 0.57 8.42 29.01
N LEU A 396 1.29 8.02 27.95
CA LEU A 396 2.55 8.65 27.55
C LEU A 396 2.38 10.11 27.12
N PHE A 397 1.30 10.44 26.41
CA PHE A 397 1.00 11.84 26.10
C PHE A 397 0.74 12.65 27.38
N SER A 398 -0.03 12.10 28.32
CA SER A 398 -0.29 12.75 29.61
C SER A 398 0.99 12.95 30.41
N PHE A 399 1.89 11.97 30.41
CA PHE A 399 3.22 12.06 31.02
C PHE A 399 4.07 13.15 30.37
N ALA A 400 4.17 13.14 29.02
CA ALA A 400 4.94 14.09 28.24
C ALA A 400 4.48 15.55 28.48
N ASP A 401 3.17 15.78 28.46
CA ASP A 401 2.58 17.11 28.62
C ASP A 401 2.65 17.63 30.07
N LYS A 402 2.52 16.74 31.05
CA LYS A 402 2.56 17.09 32.48
C LYS A 402 3.97 17.41 32.97
N TYR A 403 4.97 16.68 32.50
CA TYR A 403 6.37 16.85 32.89
C TYR A 403 7.19 17.32 31.69
N ARG A 404 7.15 18.63 31.43
CA ARG A 404 7.76 19.21 30.23
C ARG A 404 9.28 19.36 30.35
N GLY A 405 10.02 18.80 29.39
CA GLY A 405 11.46 18.97 29.22
C GLY A 405 12.03 18.04 28.14
N SER A 406 12.97 18.54 27.34
CA SER A 406 13.63 17.72 26.31
C SER A 406 14.46 16.61 26.93
N TYR A 407 14.38 15.39 26.40
CA TYR A 407 15.11 14.26 26.98
C TYR A 407 16.63 14.44 26.92
N SER A 408 17.14 15.11 25.88
CA SER A 408 18.57 15.40 25.72
C SER A 408 19.09 16.50 26.65
N VAL A 409 18.20 17.27 27.28
CA VAL A 409 18.55 18.19 28.37
C VAL A 409 18.56 17.44 29.70
N SER A 410 17.57 16.57 29.93
CA SER A 410 17.50 15.74 31.14
C SER A 410 18.61 14.70 31.21
N ILE A 411 19.08 14.20 30.06
CA ILE A 411 20.11 13.17 29.93
C ILE A 411 21.12 13.62 28.86
N PRO A 412 22.04 14.55 29.19
CA PRO A 412 22.93 15.18 28.21
C PRO A 412 23.77 14.23 27.36
N GLU A 413 24.05 13.01 27.84
CA GLU A 413 24.84 12.02 27.13
C GLU A 413 24.20 11.57 25.81
N VAL A 414 22.86 11.61 25.71
CA VAL A 414 22.13 11.19 24.49
C VAL A 414 22.28 12.20 23.34
N ALA A 415 22.57 13.47 23.67
CA ALA A 415 22.64 14.57 22.71
C ALA A 415 23.77 14.41 21.68
N THR A 416 24.78 13.60 22.00
CA THR A 416 25.90 13.32 21.07
C THR A 416 25.45 12.47 19.87
N PHE A 417 24.33 11.75 20.02
CA PHE A 417 23.80 10.83 19.01
C PHE A 417 22.51 11.36 18.41
N TYR A 418 21.52 11.60 19.28
CA TYR A 418 20.21 12.14 18.91
C TYR A 418 19.93 13.31 19.85
N ASN A 419 20.26 14.53 19.43
CA ASN A 419 19.90 15.73 20.17
C ASN A 419 18.49 16.18 19.81
N SER A 420 17.67 16.48 20.82
CA SER A 420 16.38 17.15 20.63
C SER A 420 16.58 18.65 20.42
N THR A 421 15.95 19.21 19.38
CA THR A 421 15.91 20.67 19.17
C THR A 421 14.70 21.35 19.83
N GLY A 422 13.72 20.56 20.29
CA GLY A 422 12.49 21.01 20.90
C GLY A 422 11.58 19.83 21.23
N PHE A 423 10.46 20.10 21.90
CA PHE A 423 9.44 19.08 22.18
C PHE A 423 8.01 19.52 21.79
N GLY A 424 7.86 20.79 21.37
CA GLY A 424 6.55 21.39 21.13
C GLY A 424 5.86 20.79 19.92
N ASP A 425 6.64 20.47 18.89
CA ASP A 425 6.15 19.84 17.68
C ASP A 425 5.78 18.38 17.88
N GLU A 426 6.45 17.63 18.76
CA GLU A 426 6.04 16.28 19.15
C GLU A 426 4.74 16.28 19.94
N LEU A 427 4.52 17.27 20.81
CA LEU A 427 3.24 17.42 21.52
C LEU A 427 2.10 17.66 20.53
N LEU A 428 2.29 18.53 19.53
CA LEU A 428 1.30 18.75 18.47
C LEU A 428 1.10 17.50 17.61
N TRP A 429 2.18 16.82 17.26
CA TRP A 429 2.16 15.59 16.48
C TRP A 429 1.41 14.46 17.18
N ALA A 430 1.72 14.21 18.45
CA ALA A 430 1.08 13.20 19.27
C ALA A 430 -0.40 13.50 19.51
N ALA A 431 -0.75 14.75 19.82
CA ALA A 431 -2.15 15.16 19.96
C ALA A 431 -2.92 14.98 18.65
N SER A 432 -2.30 15.27 17.49
CA SER A 432 -2.91 15.05 16.18
C SER A 432 -3.24 13.57 15.94
N TRP A 433 -2.29 12.67 16.21
CA TRP A 433 -2.52 11.22 16.09
C TRP A 433 -3.54 10.70 17.09
N LEU A 434 -3.52 11.18 18.34
CA LEU A 434 -4.51 10.82 19.35
C LEU A 434 -5.91 11.31 18.96
N TYR A 435 -6.03 12.50 18.34
CA TYR A 435 -7.30 12.96 17.80
C TYR A 435 -7.81 12.01 16.70
N HIS A 436 -6.96 11.63 15.73
CA HIS A 436 -7.34 10.66 14.71
C HIS A 436 -7.70 9.29 15.29
N ALA A 437 -6.99 8.83 16.33
CA ALA A 437 -7.23 7.53 16.95
C ALA A 437 -8.50 7.48 17.81
N THR A 438 -8.92 8.60 18.40
CA THR A 438 -9.98 8.63 19.43
C THR A 438 -11.22 9.41 19.05
N GLY A 439 -11.10 10.41 18.17
CA GLY A 439 -12.14 11.42 17.96
C GLY A 439 -12.35 12.38 19.15
N ASP A 440 -11.54 12.29 20.21
CA ASP A 440 -11.68 13.11 21.41
C ASP A 440 -11.30 14.57 21.12
N ARG A 441 -12.27 15.47 21.31
CA ARG A 441 -12.12 16.91 21.02
C ARG A 441 -11.07 17.59 21.89
N SER A 442 -10.68 17.03 23.03
CA SER A 442 -9.62 17.61 23.87
C SER A 442 -8.28 17.65 23.15
N TYR A 443 -7.93 16.61 22.38
CA TYR A 443 -6.71 16.61 21.55
C TYR A 443 -6.80 17.58 20.37
N PHE A 444 -7.99 17.72 19.77
CA PHE A 444 -8.23 18.74 18.75
C PHE A 444 -8.03 20.15 19.32
N GLN A 445 -8.64 20.43 20.48
CA GLN A 445 -8.48 21.71 21.19
C GLN A 445 -7.04 21.95 21.63
N TYR A 446 -6.29 20.88 21.93
CA TYR A 446 -4.87 20.97 22.25
C TYR A 446 -4.08 21.55 21.07
N VAL A 447 -4.30 21.04 19.86
CA VAL A 447 -3.59 21.49 18.64
C VAL A 447 -4.14 22.80 18.07
N THR A 448 -5.39 23.16 18.33
CA THR A 448 -5.98 24.43 17.85
C THR A 448 -6.00 25.55 18.89
N GLY A 449 -5.69 25.26 20.14
CA GLY A 449 -5.66 26.21 21.24
C GLY A 449 -4.26 26.78 21.47
N LYS A 450 -3.95 27.08 22.74
CA LYS A 450 -2.70 27.75 23.14
C LYS A 450 -1.43 27.02 22.70
N ASN A 451 -1.38 25.69 22.80
CA ASN A 451 -0.20 24.94 22.34
C ASN A 451 0.01 25.05 20.82
N GLY A 452 -1.07 25.15 20.03
CA GLY A 452 -0.98 25.43 18.60
C GLY A 452 -0.39 26.82 18.31
N GLU A 453 -0.80 27.83 19.08
CA GLU A 453 -0.21 29.18 18.98
C GLU A 453 1.28 29.19 19.35
N ASP A 454 1.66 28.43 20.38
CA ASP A 454 3.00 28.47 20.93
C ASP A 454 4.01 27.65 20.11
N PHE A 455 3.60 26.49 19.56
CA PHE A 455 4.56 25.52 19.02
C PHE A 455 4.51 25.34 17.52
N ALA A 456 3.41 25.68 16.86
CA ALA A 456 3.21 25.18 15.51
C ALA A 456 3.87 26.01 14.40
N ASN A 457 4.38 27.19 14.77
CA ASN A 457 5.21 28.05 13.92
C ASN A 457 4.62 28.32 12.52
N TRP A 458 3.41 28.88 12.49
CA TRP A 458 2.65 29.09 11.26
C TRP A 458 3.41 29.86 10.19
N GLY A 459 3.29 29.40 8.94
CA GLY A 459 3.88 30.07 7.78
C GLY A 459 5.41 29.97 7.69
N SER A 460 6.05 29.24 8.60
CA SER A 460 7.50 29.01 8.60
C SER A 460 7.80 27.53 8.29
N PRO A 461 8.04 27.17 7.01
CA PRO A 461 8.32 25.79 6.64
C PRO A 461 9.55 25.22 7.35
N THR A 462 9.43 23.99 7.85
CA THR A 462 10.54 23.20 8.41
C THR A 462 10.73 21.90 7.63
N TRP A 463 11.76 21.13 8.00
CA TRP A 463 12.06 19.85 7.38
C TRP A 463 11.59 18.69 8.25
N PHE A 464 10.72 17.84 7.70
CA PHE A 464 10.22 16.67 8.42
C PHE A 464 11.34 15.65 8.66
N SER A 465 11.50 15.25 9.92
CA SER A 465 12.59 14.37 10.38
C SER A 465 12.25 13.68 11.69
N TRP A 466 13.13 12.79 12.16
CA TRP A 466 13.00 12.18 13.50
C TRP A 466 13.05 13.19 14.64
N ASP A 467 13.56 14.40 14.39
CA ASP A 467 13.66 15.48 15.37
C ASP A 467 12.53 16.51 15.17
N ASN A 468 12.29 17.02 13.95
CA ASN A 468 11.25 18.04 13.71
C ASN A 468 10.01 17.49 12.99
N LYS A 469 8.84 17.61 13.62
CA LYS A 469 7.56 17.04 13.17
C LYS A 469 6.62 18.07 12.55
N LEU A 470 6.95 19.37 12.58
CA LEU A 470 5.99 20.43 12.20
C LEU A 470 5.45 20.27 10.79
N ALA A 471 6.31 20.06 9.79
CA ALA A 471 5.85 19.84 8.42
C ALA A 471 4.91 18.62 8.29
N GLY A 472 5.20 17.54 9.02
CA GLY A 472 4.34 16.36 9.10
C GLY A 472 3.01 16.64 9.79
N ALA A 473 3.03 17.32 10.94
CA ALA A 473 1.84 17.70 11.71
C ALA A 473 0.94 18.67 10.92
N GLN A 474 1.51 19.61 10.19
CA GLN A 474 0.79 20.53 9.32
C GLN A 474 0.09 19.80 8.18
N VAL A 475 0.79 18.87 7.51
CA VAL A 475 0.17 18.01 6.49
C VAL A 475 -0.93 17.15 7.12
N LEU A 476 -0.67 16.48 8.24
CA LEU A 476 -1.65 15.63 8.92
C LEU A 476 -2.90 16.41 9.35
N LEU A 477 -2.76 17.61 9.92
CA LEU A 477 -3.91 18.42 10.33
C LEU A 477 -4.62 19.09 9.15
N SER A 478 -3.93 19.34 8.03
CA SER A 478 -4.59 19.73 6.79
C SER A 478 -5.58 18.65 6.31
N ARG A 479 -5.32 17.37 6.61
CA ARG A 479 -6.28 16.27 6.37
C ARG A 479 -7.62 16.52 7.07
N VAL A 480 -7.58 16.98 8.32
CA VAL A 480 -8.79 17.31 9.09
C VAL A 480 -9.50 18.51 8.46
N SER A 481 -8.75 19.50 7.96
CA SER A 481 -9.32 20.61 7.18
C SER A 481 -10.01 20.12 5.89
N PHE A 482 -9.43 19.16 5.17
CA PHE A 482 -10.00 18.63 3.93
C PHE A 482 -11.19 17.71 4.13
N PHE A 483 -11.14 16.82 5.13
CA PHE A 483 -12.03 15.67 5.23
C PHE A 483 -12.79 15.58 6.56
N GLY A 484 -12.49 16.45 7.53
CA GLY A 484 -13.14 16.46 8.83
C GLY A 484 -14.60 16.93 8.80
N PRO A 485 -15.39 16.61 9.84
CA PRO A 485 -16.75 17.13 10.01
C PRO A 485 -16.80 18.66 9.86
N LYS A 486 -17.85 19.20 9.23
CA LYS A 486 -17.95 20.64 8.87
C LYS A 486 -17.78 21.60 10.06
N ASP A 487 -18.21 21.19 11.25
CA ASP A 487 -18.06 21.98 12.47
C ASP A 487 -16.61 22.03 12.99
N VAL A 488 -15.76 21.09 12.56
CA VAL A 488 -14.33 21.03 12.88
C VAL A 488 -13.49 21.62 11.74
N SER A 489 -13.78 21.25 10.49
CA SER A 489 -12.98 21.63 9.31
C SER A 489 -13.01 23.12 8.98
N ASN A 490 -14.02 23.87 9.42
CA ASN A 490 -14.12 25.33 9.28
C ASN A 490 -13.35 26.13 10.35
N SER A 491 -12.50 25.49 11.15
CA SER A 491 -11.67 26.18 12.14
C SER A 491 -10.62 27.09 11.47
N ASP A 492 -10.58 28.37 11.85
CA ASP A 492 -9.56 29.33 11.40
C ASP A 492 -8.12 28.84 11.67
N VAL A 493 -7.93 28.06 12.75
CA VAL A 493 -6.62 27.51 13.10
C VAL A 493 -6.25 26.33 12.21
N LEU A 494 -7.21 25.49 11.83
CA LEU A 494 -6.95 24.45 10.82
C LEU A 494 -6.60 25.04 9.46
N GLN A 495 -7.18 26.19 9.10
CA GLN A 495 -6.77 26.91 7.90
C GLN A 495 -5.29 27.35 7.99
N LYS A 496 -4.81 27.81 9.16
CA LYS A 496 -3.38 28.12 9.35
C LYS A 496 -2.48 26.89 9.20
N TYR A 497 -2.89 25.73 9.70
CA TYR A 497 -2.18 24.46 9.47
C TYR A 497 -2.12 24.13 7.97
N ARG A 498 -3.25 24.28 7.27
CA ARG A 498 -3.31 24.06 5.83
C ARG A 498 -2.42 25.03 5.07
N ASP A 499 -2.47 26.33 5.35
CA ASP A 499 -1.64 27.35 4.72
C ASP A 499 -0.15 27.07 4.96
N SER A 500 0.20 26.57 6.15
CA SER A 500 1.58 26.18 6.49
C SER A 500 2.02 24.92 5.71
N ALA A 501 1.13 23.93 5.56
CA ALA A 501 1.38 22.78 4.70
C ALA A 501 1.55 23.19 3.23
N GLU A 502 0.73 24.11 2.73
CA GLU A 502 0.87 24.69 1.38
C GLU A 502 2.20 25.44 1.24
N ALA A 503 2.65 26.18 2.26
CA ALA A 503 3.95 26.84 2.27
C ALA A 503 5.12 25.84 2.18
N VAL A 504 5.03 24.70 2.89
CA VAL A 504 5.98 23.58 2.74
C VAL A 504 5.98 23.10 1.29
N MET A 505 4.80 22.79 0.72
CA MET A 505 4.68 22.32 -0.68
C MET A 505 5.25 23.31 -1.68
N CYS A 506 5.00 24.61 -1.49
CA CYS A 506 5.54 25.67 -2.31
C CYS A 506 7.07 25.75 -2.25
N GLY A 507 7.68 25.54 -1.08
CA GLY A 507 9.14 25.45 -0.95
C GLY A 507 9.75 24.27 -1.68
N LEU A 508 9.01 23.17 -1.84
CA LEU A 508 9.48 21.94 -2.48
C LEU A 508 9.40 21.97 -4.01
N LEU A 509 8.61 22.86 -4.61
CA LEU A 509 8.42 22.91 -6.05
C LEU A 509 9.51 23.79 -6.72
N PRO A 510 10.38 23.25 -7.61
CA PRO A 510 11.51 24.01 -8.16
C PRO A 510 11.14 25.26 -8.95
N LYS A 511 9.91 25.32 -9.48
CA LYS A 511 9.40 26.47 -10.26
C LYS A 511 8.60 27.46 -9.41
N SER A 512 8.44 27.19 -8.11
CA SER A 512 7.77 28.09 -7.19
C SER A 512 8.62 29.34 -6.93
N PRO A 513 8.00 30.53 -6.84
CA PRO A 513 8.73 31.73 -6.42
C PRO A 513 9.33 31.62 -5.01
N THR A 514 8.75 30.76 -4.16
CA THR A 514 9.22 30.48 -2.80
C THR A 514 10.01 29.18 -2.68
N ALA A 515 10.47 28.63 -3.81
CA ALA A 515 11.27 27.41 -3.82
C ALA A 515 12.51 27.55 -2.93
N THR A 516 12.78 26.51 -2.14
CA THR A 516 13.98 26.45 -1.31
C THR A 516 15.25 26.39 -2.17
N SER A 517 16.29 27.11 -1.72
CA SER A 517 17.64 27.05 -2.27
C SER A 517 18.44 25.85 -1.76
N SER A 518 17.93 25.11 -0.77
CA SER A 518 18.55 23.91 -0.20
C SER A 518 18.46 22.73 -1.16
N ARG A 519 19.24 22.78 -2.25
CA ARG A 519 19.25 21.77 -3.31
C ARG A 519 20.65 21.53 -3.88
N THR A 520 20.85 20.34 -4.42
CA THR A 520 21.98 20.03 -5.31
C THR A 520 21.76 20.59 -6.71
N ASP A 521 22.81 20.60 -7.53
CA ASP A 521 22.74 21.07 -8.92
C ASP A 521 21.74 20.26 -9.76
N SER A 522 21.61 18.95 -9.51
CA SER A 522 20.60 18.10 -10.18
C SER A 522 19.21 18.15 -9.52
N GLY A 523 19.02 18.97 -8.49
CA GLY A 523 17.71 19.29 -7.92
C GLY A 523 17.24 18.41 -6.76
N LEU A 524 18.09 17.56 -6.19
CA LEU A 524 17.81 16.86 -4.93
C LEU A 524 17.71 17.89 -3.80
N VAL A 525 16.66 17.83 -2.99
CA VAL A 525 16.61 18.62 -1.74
C VAL A 525 17.75 18.19 -0.81
N TRP A 526 18.56 19.13 -0.36
CA TRP A 526 19.75 18.85 0.43
C TRP A 526 19.85 19.80 1.63
N VAL A 527 19.75 19.22 2.84
CA VAL A 527 19.58 19.98 4.10
C VAL A 527 20.74 19.75 5.07
N SER A 528 21.23 18.51 5.13
CA SER A 528 22.28 18.09 6.05
C SER A 528 23.25 17.17 5.32
N GLN A 529 24.55 17.29 5.63
CA GLN A 529 25.56 16.33 5.15
C GLN A 529 25.43 14.97 5.82
N TRP A 530 24.97 14.96 7.07
CA TRP A 530 24.70 13.75 7.82
C TRP A 530 23.37 13.23 7.40
N ASN A 531 23.38 12.03 6.82
CA ASN A 531 22.18 11.37 6.36
C ASN A 531 21.34 12.24 5.40
N ALA A 532 22.00 12.70 4.34
CA ALA A 532 21.45 13.65 3.37
C ALA A 532 20.12 13.24 2.74
N LEU A 533 19.84 11.94 2.61
CA LEU A 533 18.62 11.42 1.98
C LEU A 533 17.38 11.43 2.88
N GLN A 534 17.50 11.67 4.19
CA GLN A 534 16.35 11.76 5.10
C GLN A 534 15.34 12.81 4.61
N HIS A 535 15.79 14.05 4.47
CA HIS A 535 14.93 15.20 4.18
C HIS A 535 14.30 15.20 2.78
N PRO A 536 15.02 14.92 1.67
CA PRO A 536 14.40 14.85 0.35
C PRO A 536 13.34 13.77 0.26
N VAL A 537 13.60 12.58 0.83
CA VAL A 537 12.66 11.45 0.79
C VAL A 537 11.44 11.74 1.67
N ALA A 538 11.64 12.26 2.87
CA ALA A 538 10.55 12.67 3.76
C ALA A 538 9.69 13.79 3.14
N SER A 539 10.31 14.78 2.51
CA SER A 539 9.61 15.88 1.83
C SER A 539 8.83 15.40 0.62
N ALA A 540 9.40 14.47 -0.16
CA ALA A 540 8.72 13.84 -1.28
C ALA A 540 7.50 13.04 -0.82
N LEU A 541 7.60 12.29 0.29
CA LEU A 541 6.46 11.60 0.88
C LEU A 541 5.33 12.58 1.24
N LEU A 542 5.64 13.65 1.97
CA LEU A 542 4.65 14.68 2.31
C LEU A 542 4.03 15.33 1.07
N ALA A 543 4.81 15.55 0.00
CA ALA A 543 4.31 16.11 -1.25
C ALA A 543 3.31 15.19 -1.97
N VAL A 544 3.54 13.86 -1.96
CA VAL A 544 2.55 12.91 -2.53
C VAL A 544 1.30 12.84 -1.67
N ILE A 545 1.45 12.74 -0.34
CA ILE A 545 0.30 12.73 0.58
C ILE A 545 -0.57 13.97 0.37
N TYR A 546 0.05 15.16 0.32
CA TYR A 546 -0.68 16.41 0.10
C TYR A 546 -1.31 16.48 -1.30
N SER A 547 -0.61 16.00 -2.33
CA SER A 547 -1.18 15.84 -3.68
C SER A 547 -2.45 15.00 -3.65
N ASP A 548 -2.44 13.88 -2.94
CA ASP A 548 -3.57 12.96 -2.85
C ASP A 548 -4.73 13.57 -2.06
N TYR A 549 -4.44 14.39 -1.05
CA TYR A 549 -5.44 15.19 -0.34
C TYR A 549 -6.10 16.19 -1.28
N MET A 550 -5.32 16.88 -2.11
CA MET A 550 -5.84 17.81 -3.09
C MET A 550 -6.72 17.10 -4.13
N LEU A 551 -6.29 15.94 -4.64
CA LEU A 551 -7.07 15.16 -5.61
C LEU A 551 -8.40 14.69 -5.01
N THR A 552 -8.37 14.12 -3.81
CA THR A 552 -9.56 13.59 -3.15
C THR A 552 -10.55 14.69 -2.76
N SER A 553 -10.05 15.83 -2.28
CA SER A 553 -10.87 17.01 -1.93
C SER A 553 -11.29 17.85 -3.14
N ARG A 554 -10.82 17.52 -4.35
CA ARG A 554 -11.01 18.30 -5.59
C ARG A 554 -10.41 19.71 -5.52
N THR A 555 -9.38 19.90 -4.72
CA THR A 555 -8.59 21.13 -4.70
C THR A 555 -7.71 21.17 -5.95
N ALA A 556 -8.11 22.00 -6.91
CA ALA A 556 -7.47 22.01 -8.23
C ALA A 556 -6.03 22.54 -8.23
N LYS A 557 -5.70 23.46 -7.31
CA LYS A 557 -4.41 24.16 -7.26
C LYS A 557 -4.10 24.71 -5.86
N ILE A 558 -2.81 24.79 -5.54
CA ILE A 558 -2.27 25.65 -4.46
C ILE A 558 -1.71 26.93 -5.06
N SER A 559 -1.61 27.99 -4.25
CA SER A 559 -1.07 29.29 -4.66
C SER A 559 0.26 29.56 -3.93
N CYS A 560 1.35 29.67 -4.67
CA CYS A 560 2.67 29.99 -4.17
C CYS A 560 3.06 31.38 -4.71
N ASP A 561 2.89 32.41 -3.89
CA ASP A 561 3.20 33.82 -4.24
C ASP A 561 2.67 34.25 -5.62
N GLY A 562 1.38 34.02 -5.86
CA GLY A 562 0.70 34.36 -7.12
C GLY A 562 0.87 33.34 -8.26
N HIS A 563 1.73 32.34 -8.10
CA HIS A 563 1.86 31.22 -9.04
C HIS A 563 1.03 30.02 -8.61
N TYR A 564 0.45 29.29 -9.57
CA TYR A 564 -0.44 28.17 -9.26
C TYR A 564 0.18 26.82 -9.63
N PHE A 565 0.08 25.87 -8.72
CA PHE A 565 0.60 24.51 -8.89
C PHE A 565 -0.49 23.47 -8.67
N ARG A 566 -0.47 22.40 -9.47
CA ARG A 566 -1.46 21.32 -9.45
C ARG A 566 -0.95 20.14 -8.61
N PRO A 567 -1.83 19.21 -8.20
CA PRO A 567 -1.41 17.97 -7.55
C PRO A 567 -0.33 17.21 -8.35
N SER A 568 -0.47 17.20 -9.69
CA SER A 568 0.51 16.58 -10.58
C SER A 568 1.91 17.18 -10.48
N ASP A 569 2.05 18.45 -10.09
CA ASP A 569 3.35 19.10 -9.94
C ASP A 569 4.05 18.63 -8.65
N LEU A 570 3.30 18.46 -7.56
CA LEU A 570 3.79 17.86 -6.31
C LEU A 570 4.21 16.41 -6.51
N ARG A 571 3.38 15.63 -7.21
CA ARG A 571 3.69 14.24 -7.52
C ARG A 571 4.93 14.10 -8.41
N LYS A 572 5.12 14.98 -9.41
CA LYS A 572 6.35 15.02 -10.22
C LYS A 572 7.58 15.37 -9.39
N PHE A 573 7.47 16.32 -8.45
CA PHE A 573 8.55 16.60 -7.52
C PHE A 573 8.91 15.34 -6.72
N ALA A 574 7.93 14.65 -6.14
CA ALA A 574 8.19 13.44 -5.38
C ALA A 574 8.84 12.33 -6.22
N MET A 575 8.36 12.11 -7.45
CA MET A 575 9.00 11.19 -8.40
C MET A 575 10.44 11.58 -8.68
N SER A 576 10.76 12.87 -8.83
CA SER A 576 12.16 13.30 -9.06
C SER A 576 13.09 12.94 -7.91
N GLN A 577 12.63 13.04 -6.66
CA GLN A 577 13.45 12.67 -5.50
C GLN A 577 13.60 11.15 -5.39
N ALA A 578 12.52 10.39 -5.63
CA ALA A 578 12.56 8.94 -5.68
C ALA A 578 13.48 8.43 -6.80
N ASP A 579 13.37 9.01 -8.00
CA ASP A 579 14.18 8.64 -9.16
C ASP A 579 15.66 8.95 -8.94
N TYR A 580 15.97 10.08 -8.30
CA TYR A 580 17.33 10.40 -7.87
C TYR A 580 17.88 9.33 -6.92
N VAL A 581 17.11 8.90 -5.91
CA VAL A 581 17.50 7.81 -5.00
C VAL A 581 17.72 6.50 -5.76
N LEU A 582 16.89 6.21 -6.76
CA LEU A 582 16.92 4.95 -7.51
C LEU A 582 17.92 4.92 -8.68
N GLY A 583 18.67 6.01 -8.92
CA GLY A 583 19.78 6.02 -9.88
C GLY A 583 19.79 7.15 -10.91
N ASP A 584 18.75 7.99 -10.98
CA ASP A 584 18.77 9.17 -11.83
C ASP A 584 19.50 10.34 -11.14
N ASN A 585 20.79 10.11 -10.91
CA ASN A 585 21.70 11.04 -10.29
C ASN A 585 23.05 11.04 -11.06
N PRO A 586 23.95 12.00 -10.79
CA PRO A 586 25.25 12.07 -11.49
C PRO A 586 26.12 10.82 -11.34
N MET A 587 25.99 10.09 -10.23
CA MET A 587 26.74 8.86 -9.96
C MET A 587 26.21 7.64 -10.73
N LYS A 588 25.01 7.76 -11.33
CA LYS A 588 24.27 6.69 -12.02
C LYS A 588 24.21 5.42 -11.18
N MET A 589 23.91 5.59 -9.89
CA MET A 589 23.83 4.51 -8.92
C MET A 589 22.61 4.67 -8.03
N SER A 590 21.97 3.56 -7.67
CA SER A 590 20.96 3.56 -6.62
C SER A 590 21.60 3.82 -5.27
N TYR A 591 20.95 4.58 -4.41
CA TYR A 591 21.27 4.69 -2.97
C TYR A 591 20.41 3.74 -2.11
N LEU A 592 19.47 3.01 -2.73
CA LEU A 592 18.77 1.88 -2.12
C LEU A 592 19.58 0.61 -2.39
N VAL A 593 20.13 0.01 -1.33
CA VAL A 593 21.02 -1.17 -1.42
C VAL A 593 20.25 -2.36 -2.00
N GLY A 594 20.83 -3.00 -3.02
CA GLY A 594 20.22 -4.13 -3.72
C GLY A 594 19.25 -3.77 -4.86
N TYR A 595 19.06 -2.48 -5.15
CA TYR A 595 18.24 -2.01 -6.27
C TYR A 595 19.11 -1.57 -7.45
N GLY A 596 18.77 -2.02 -8.66
CA GLY A 596 19.50 -1.72 -9.90
C GLY A 596 20.87 -2.41 -9.98
N ASP A 597 21.62 -2.12 -11.03
CA ASP A 597 22.90 -2.79 -11.32
C ASP A 597 24.09 -2.21 -10.54
N LYS A 598 23.93 -0.99 -9.99
CA LYS A 598 24.97 -0.27 -9.25
C LYS A 598 24.36 0.35 -7.98
N TYR A 599 24.83 -0.11 -6.83
CA TYR A 599 24.41 0.34 -5.49
C TYR A 599 25.58 0.21 -4.49
N PRO A 600 25.52 0.86 -3.31
CA PRO A 600 26.58 0.80 -2.30
C PRO A 600 26.90 -0.63 -1.85
N GLN A 601 28.19 -0.97 -1.85
CA GLN A 601 28.68 -2.27 -1.41
C GLN A 601 29.44 -2.20 -0.08
N TYR A 602 29.82 -1.01 0.39
CA TYR A 602 30.60 -0.79 1.61
C TYR A 602 29.77 -0.07 2.67
N VAL A 603 28.58 -0.60 2.95
CA VAL A 603 27.62 -0.03 3.91
C VAL A 603 28.18 -0.06 5.34
N HIS A 604 28.14 1.07 6.06
CA HIS A 604 28.54 1.17 7.47
C HIS A 604 27.53 0.42 8.36
N HIS A 605 27.64 -0.91 8.40
CA HIS A 605 26.69 -1.76 9.12
C HIS A 605 27.38 -3.03 9.62
N ARG A 606 27.47 -3.21 10.94
CA ARG A 606 28.23 -4.28 11.60
C ARG A 606 27.84 -5.67 11.09
N GLY A 607 26.57 -6.06 11.24
CA GLY A 607 26.07 -7.36 10.77
C GLY A 607 26.15 -7.57 9.25
N ALA A 608 26.28 -6.52 8.45
CA ALA A 608 26.45 -6.65 7.00
C ALA A 608 27.93 -6.85 6.62
N SER A 609 28.83 -6.19 7.37
CA SER A 609 30.26 -6.18 7.09
C SER A 609 31.01 -7.45 7.53
N ILE A 610 30.42 -8.25 8.41
CA ILE A 610 31.05 -9.42 9.02
C ILE A 610 30.48 -10.72 8.40
N PRO A 611 31.32 -11.67 7.94
CA PRO A 611 30.83 -12.95 7.41
C PRO A 611 30.01 -13.74 8.44
N ALA A 612 28.98 -14.45 7.97
CA ALA A 612 28.06 -15.22 8.82
C ALA A 612 28.76 -16.38 9.58
N ASP A 613 29.90 -16.85 9.10
CA ASP A 613 30.70 -17.92 9.70
C ASP A 613 31.91 -17.41 10.51
N ALA A 614 32.16 -16.10 10.52
CA ALA A 614 33.29 -15.52 11.24
C ALA A 614 33.03 -15.48 12.75
N THR A 615 33.92 -16.02 13.57
CA THR A 615 33.93 -15.69 15.01
C THR A 615 34.43 -14.26 15.18
N THR A 616 33.67 -13.42 15.85
CA THR A 616 34.07 -12.02 16.08
C THR A 616 34.05 -11.67 17.56
N GLY A 617 35.02 -10.84 17.97
CA GLY A 617 34.93 -10.08 19.21
C GLY A 617 34.93 -8.57 18.96
N CYS A 618 34.51 -7.83 19.98
CA CYS A 618 34.42 -6.37 19.99
C CYS A 618 35.61 -5.63 19.35
N LYS A 619 36.87 -6.02 19.62
CA LYS A 619 38.07 -5.29 19.15
C LYS A 619 38.67 -5.81 17.86
N ASP A 620 38.73 -7.13 17.70
CA ASP A 620 39.27 -7.78 16.49
C ASP A 620 38.33 -7.63 15.30
N GLY A 621 37.01 -7.48 15.53
CA GLY A 621 36.07 -7.30 14.43
C GLY A 621 36.18 -5.95 13.69
N PHE A 622 36.92 -4.96 14.22
CA PHE A 622 37.26 -3.73 13.48
C PHE A 622 38.08 -4.00 12.20
N GLN A 623 38.65 -5.20 12.03
CA GLN A 623 39.22 -5.63 10.75
C GLN A 623 38.17 -5.59 9.62
N TRP A 624 36.91 -5.92 9.92
CA TRP A 624 35.80 -5.90 8.98
C TRP A 624 35.37 -4.48 8.65
N LEU A 625 35.40 -3.55 9.61
CA LEU A 625 35.23 -2.13 9.31
C LEU A 625 36.26 -1.66 8.26
N LYS A 626 37.53 -2.02 8.47
CA LYS A 626 38.69 -1.58 7.67
C LYS A 626 38.92 -2.38 6.39
N SER A 627 38.17 -3.45 6.17
CA SER A 627 38.30 -4.33 5.01
C SER A 627 38.05 -3.56 3.71
N ASP A 628 38.94 -3.76 2.73
CA ASP A 628 38.82 -3.25 1.36
C ASP A 628 37.90 -4.11 0.48
N LYS A 629 37.35 -5.19 1.03
CA LYS A 629 36.33 -6.03 0.38
C LYS A 629 34.92 -5.49 0.63
N PRO A 630 33.98 -5.67 -0.32
CA PRO A 630 32.58 -5.32 -0.12
C PRO A 630 31.99 -6.09 1.08
N ASN A 631 30.90 -5.58 1.63
CA ASN A 631 30.17 -6.25 2.69
C ASN A 631 29.79 -7.70 2.26
N PRO A 632 30.17 -8.73 3.02
CA PRO A 632 29.89 -10.12 2.68
C PRO A 632 28.38 -10.43 2.70
N ASN A 633 27.61 -9.74 3.53
CA ASN A 633 26.16 -9.83 3.55
C ASN A 633 25.56 -8.53 2.99
N ILE A 634 24.72 -8.64 1.97
CA ILE A 634 24.06 -7.49 1.37
C ILE A 634 22.98 -6.98 2.33
N ALA A 635 23.07 -5.71 2.74
CA ALA A 635 22.03 -5.03 3.52
C ALA A 635 20.82 -4.67 2.62
N MET A 636 20.14 -5.70 2.08
CA MET A 636 19.07 -5.55 1.10
C MET A 636 17.99 -4.59 1.60
N GLY A 637 17.66 -3.58 0.78
CA GLY A 637 16.64 -2.58 1.09
C GLY A 637 17.10 -1.42 1.95
N ALA A 638 18.35 -1.42 2.42
CA ALA A 638 18.87 -0.33 3.24
C ALA A 638 18.97 0.96 2.42
N LEU A 639 18.38 2.05 2.91
CA LEU A 639 18.62 3.39 2.37
C LEU A 639 19.79 4.03 3.11
N VAL A 640 20.92 4.17 2.42
CA VAL A 640 22.12 4.81 2.99
C VAL A 640 21.94 6.33 3.14
N GLY A 641 22.86 6.98 3.87
CA GLY A 641 22.84 8.44 4.06
C GLY A 641 22.84 9.26 2.78
N GLY A 642 23.52 8.80 1.72
CA GLY A 642 23.50 9.40 0.38
C GLY A 642 24.58 10.46 0.11
N PRO A 643 24.42 11.28 -0.94
CA PRO A 643 25.52 12.08 -1.47
C PRO A 643 25.80 13.35 -0.67
N PHE A 644 27.00 13.89 -0.83
CA PHE A 644 27.34 15.23 -0.39
C PHE A 644 26.68 16.27 -1.31
N LEU A 645 26.74 17.55 -0.92
CA LEU A 645 26.10 18.64 -1.67
C LEU A 645 26.58 18.73 -3.14
N ASN A 646 27.85 18.40 -3.40
CA ASN A 646 28.42 18.34 -4.75
C ASN A 646 28.06 17.07 -5.53
N GLU A 647 27.05 16.32 -5.05
CA GLU A 647 26.53 15.10 -5.65
C GLU A 647 27.53 13.93 -5.72
N SER A 648 28.65 14.05 -5.01
CA SER A 648 29.62 12.96 -4.86
C SER A 648 29.19 11.96 -3.80
N PHE A 649 29.46 10.68 -4.08
CA PHE A 649 29.25 9.57 -3.14
C PHE A 649 30.51 8.72 -3.07
N VAL A 650 31.07 8.57 -1.88
CA VAL A 650 32.24 7.73 -1.62
C VAL A 650 31.77 6.49 -0.89
N ASP A 651 31.66 5.38 -1.63
CA ASP A 651 31.26 4.07 -1.13
C ASP A 651 32.36 3.45 -0.27
N SER A 652 32.42 3.89 0.99
CA SER A 652 33.41 3.49 1.97
C SER A 652 32.75 3.29 3.32
N ARG A 653 33.03 2.15 3.95
CA ARG A 653 32.45 1.78 5.25
C ARG A 653 32.83 2.76 6.36
N ASN A 654 33.94 3.47 6.26
CA ASN A 654 34.32 4.50 7.23
C ASN A 654 33.62 5.84 6.99
N ASN A 655 32.96 6.01 5.84
CA ASN A 655 32.20 7.20 5.50
C ASN A 655 30.75 7.06 5.95
N LEU A 656 30.58 7.03 7.27
CA LEU A 656 29.29 6.84 7.91
C LEU A 656 28.24 7.93 7.55
N MET A 657 28.67 9.15 7.19
CA MET A 657 27.74 10.20 6.77
C MET A 657 26.93 9.83 5.52
N GLN A 658 27.56 9.10 4.60
CA GLN A 658 26.98 8.70 3.32
C GLN A 658 26.52 7.25 3.28
N THR A 659 27.20 6.35 3.99
CA THR A 659 27.03 4.90 3.85
C THR A 659 26.28 4.25 5.01
N GLU A 660 26.00 4.97 6.10
CA GLU A 660 25.22 4.44 7.21
C GLU A 660 23.73 4.47 6.86
N PRO A 661 23.03 3.32 6.92
CA PRO A 661 21.59 3.28 6.82
C PRO A 661 20.95 3.46 8.18
N SER A 662 19.73 3.99 8.21
CA SER A 662 18.93 4.09 9.44
C SER A 662 17.52 3.53 9.26
N THR A 663 16.91 3.16 10.38
CA THR A 663 15.52 2.68 10.40
C THR A 663 14.53 3.74 9.93
N TYR A 664 14.71 5.00 10.32
CA TYR A 664 13.80 6.10 9.94
C TYR A 664 13.93 6.49 8.47
N ASN A 665 15.12 6.42 7.88
CA ASN A 665 15.29 6.56 6.42
C ASN A 665 14.50 5.51 5.66
N SER A 666 14.63 4.27 6.15
CA SER A 666 13.98 3.11 5.56
C SER A 666 12.45 3.21 5.69
N ALA A 667 11.94 3.80 6.77
CA ALA A 667 10.51 4.10 6.91
C ALA A 667 10.02 5.11 5.88
N VAL A 668 10.71 6.25 5.71
CA VAL A 668 10.26 7.30 4.77
C VAL A 668 10.37 6.86 3.30
N ILE A 669 11.36 6.04 2.93
CA ILE A 669 11.47 5.53 1.54
C ILE A 669 10.42 4.45 1.24
N VAL A 670 10.11 3.57 2.20
CA VAL A 670 8.96 2.67 2.07
C VAL A 670 7.68 3.49 1.92
N GLY A 671 7.56 4.57 2.70
CA GLY A 671 6.59 5.65 2.55
C GLY A 671 6.39 6.11 1.10
N LEU A 672 7.46 6.72 0.58
CA LEU A 672 7.48 7.34 -0.73
C LEU A 672 7.26 6.33 -1.87
N LEU A 673 7.89 5.16 -1.81
CA LEU A 673 7.73 4.16 -2.85
C LEU A 673 6.30 3.62 -2.88
N SER A 674 5.70 3.37 -1.72
CA SER A 674 4.30 2.93 -1.61
C SER A 674 3.33 3.92 -2.26
N SER A 675 3.54 5.22 -2.01
CA SER A 675 2.68 6.28 -2.57
C SER A 675 2.84 6.48 -4.08
N LEU A 676 3.94 5.98 -4.65
CA LEU A 676 4.27 6.08 -6.07
C LEU A 676 3.90 4.82 -6.89
N VAL A 677 3.59 3.68 -6.25
CA VAL A 677 3.24 2.42 -6.94
C VAL A 677 2.07 2.60 -7.90
N THR A 678 1.00 3.29 -7.48
CA THR A 678 -0.13 3.63 -8.36
C THR A 678 -0.42 5.12 -8.26
N THR A 679 -0.96 5.72 -9.32
CA THR A 679 -1.48 7.09 -9.21
C THR A 679 -2.75 7.04 -8.37
N SER A 680 -2.72 7.74 -7.23
CA SER A 680 -3.59 7.51 -6.08
C SER A 680 -5.09 7.38 -6.36
N SER A 681 -5.67 6.39 -5.69
CA SER A 681 -7.06 6.22 -5.30
C SER A 681 -7.49 7.22 -4.22
N VAL A 682 -8.81 7.30 -3.97
CA VAL A 682 -9.43 8.11 -2.92
C VAL A 682 -8.75 7.89 -1.56
N VAL A 683 -8.35 8.98 -0.89
CA VAL A 683 -7.87 8.95 0.51
C VAL A 683 -8.91 8.26 1.39
N GLN A 684 -8.58 7.10 1.97
CA GLN A 684 -9.49 6.30 2.79
C GLN A 684 -9.63 6.92 4.19
N SER A 685 -10.80 6.79 4.82
CA SER A 685 -10.94 7.20 6.22
C SER A 685 -9.98 6.40 7.10
N PHE A 686 -9.40 7.04 8.11
CA PHE A 686 -8.64 6.34 9.16
C PHE A 686 -9.55 5.60 10.16
N THR A 687 -10.87 5.82 10.08
CA THR A 687 -11.84 5.34 11.08
C THR A 687 -12.43 3.98 10.76
#